data_AF-A0A6L6BZP6-F1
#
_entry.id   AF-A0A6L6BZP6-F1
#
_cell.length_a   1.000
_cell.length_b   1.000
_cell.length_c   1.000
_cell.angle_alpha   90.00
_cell.angle_beta   90.00
_cell.angle_gamma   90.00
#
_symmetry.space_group_name_H-M   'P 1'
#
loop_
_entity.id
_entity.type
_entity.pdbx_description
1 polymer ?
#
loop_
_entity_poly.entity_id
_entity_poly.type
_entity_poly.pdbx_seq_one_letter_code
_entity_poly.pdbx_strand_id
1 'polypeptide(L)'
;IRANTGLRIALRVADEDDSRDVVEIGEAALLPREVPGRAILRSGPGQCAAVQLAYSGSSGSPASRVQSRPLGDPPPRNPFASAAASPTELDLAVSSAIRAAAAEQLGRPRPPWLEALPEHLKLSQVHSSGDALAIGWTDRPDQQRRELLEVNLSRDGGLLLLGASGSGRSTALQAGAMAAITQFQGRVQVYGIDAGTALGTLQAFSQVGAIISVEDSERVLRLLRRFARELQARSQPGGINSGRSPHLLLIDGFGAFEELYERINRGEAMELLLRIARDGRSLGLHVLLAANRRADVPPRLAALLGCQIFLRSPTEDDALMLGLEPESAAKETPPGRGWLQGHQVQVAQPDDLSQQGALRQLGTAEEIAALPRRLRFSQLPSLRGAPVTSGKGDQLDQGSAGDSASPPWNLLACGLEAEQMDLAILDLTHHHALVAGPPRSGKSSTLNTLALALRSNPNPNSNPNPNPNSNPASPANPASPASFLLAAHGSSAHDSTQWSAALLEPPCAADARNFLRATESSIRSGTPTLIAVDDVCTLLELPDGEQIEAELAELVRLGRTHPVRLVLSGDVDSLLRSYSDLIAQLRSSRTGILLGVDPDHHGALLHCSLEVRSELLPCTGRGWLVSPAAATAVQIAHP
;
A
#
# COMPACT_ATOMS: atom_id res chain seq x y z
N ILE A 1 40.94 -35.32 24.33
CA ILE A 1 40.65 -36.48 23.44
C ILE A 1 41.50 -37.70 23.81
N ARG A 2 42.83 -37.70 23.61
CA ARG A 2 43.70 -38.89 23.76
C ARG A 2 43.57 -39.69 25.08
N ALA A 3 43.31 -39.03 26.21
CA ALA A 3 43.05 -39.69 27.50
C ALA A 3 41.81 -40.59 27.51
N ASN A 4 40.84 -40.32 26.65
CA ASN A 4 39.55 -41.03 26.56
C ASN A 4 39.45 -41.92 25.30
N THR A 5 40.49 -41.98 24.47
CA THR A 5 40.55 -42.83 23.27
C THR A 5 41.62 -43.92 23.43
N GLY A 6 41.22 -45.03 24.06
CA GLY A 6 42.09 -46.19 24.31
C GLY A 6 42.45 -46.99 23.06
N LEU A 7 41.51 -47.08 22.11
CA LEU A 7 41.75 -47.63 20.77
C LEU A 7 42.10 -46.49 19.80
N ARG A 8 43.21 -46.61 19.07
CA ARG A 8 43.62 -45.64 18.06
C ARG A 8 44.19 -46.34 16.83
N ILE A 9 43.95 -45.78 15.65
CA ILE A 9 44.40 -46.34 14.38
C ILE A 9 45.06 -45.22 13.59
N ALA A 10 46.32 -45.42 13.19
CA ALA A 10 47.01 -44.53 12.26
C ALA A 10 47.21 -45.27 10.93
N LEU A 11 46.57 -44.78 9.87
CA LEU A 11 47.01 -45.05 8.50
C LEU A 11 48.35 -44.34 8.24
N ARG A 12 48.90 -44.48 7.04
CA ARG A 12 50.13 -43.78 6.66
C ARG A 12 49.98 -42.25 6.82
N VAL A 13 50.76 -41.65 7.71
CA VAL A 13 50.82 -40.19 7.97
C VAL A 13 51.96 -39.51 7.21
N ALA A 14 52.12 -38.19 7.37
CA ALA A 14 53.14 -37.40 6.68
C ALA A 14 54.54 -37.65 7.27
N ASP A 15 54.68 -37.54 8.59
CA ASP A 15 55.93 -37.66 9.34
C ASP A 15 55.77 -38.46 10.64
N GLU A 16 56.90 -38.69 11.33
CA GLU A 16 56.92 -39.49 12.56
C GLU A 16 56.27 -38.79 13.76
N ASP A 17 56.15 -37.46 13.73
CA ASP A 17 55.59 -36.71 14.85
C ASP A 17 54.07 -36.76 14.82
N ASP A 18 53.43 -36.65 13.64
CA ASP A 18 52.04 -37.07 13.42
C ASP A 18 51.78 -38.50 13.93
N SER A 19 52.71 -39.42 13.65
CA SER A 19 52.59 -40.83 14.05
C SER A 19 52.65 -40.97 15.59
N ARG A 20 53.59 -40.29 16.24
CA ARG A 20 53.68 -40.21 17.71
C ARG A 20 52.45 -39.53 18.31
N ASP A 21 51.91 -38.52 17.64
CA ASP A 21 50.75 -37.77 18.11
C ASP A 21 49.48 -38.63 18.16
N VAL A 22 49.30 -39.54 17.19
CA VAL A 22 48.16 -40.47 17.13
C VAL A 22 48.40 -41.77 17.92
N VAL A 23 49.47 -42.52 17.61
CA VAL A 23 49.73 -43.89 18.15
C VAL A 23 50.91 -43.98 19.12
N GLU A 24 51.58 -42.87 19.43
CA GLU A 24 52.71 -42.77 20.38
C GLU A 24 53.97 -43.55 19.96
N ILE A 25 54.07 -43.94 18.67
CA ILE A 25 55.26 -44.48 18.02
C ILE A 25 55.42 -43.85 16.63
N GLY A 26 56.64 -43.80 16.07
CA GLY A 26 56.90 -43.19 14.75
C GLY A 26 56.51 -44.05 13.53
N GLU A 27 56.15 -45.32 13.73
CA GLU A 27 56.07 -46.32 12.66
C GLU A 27 54.99 -46.07 11.59
N ALA A 28 53.93 -45.30 11.87
CA ALA A 28 52.88 -45.05 10.88
C ALA A 28 53.37 -44.16 9.71
N ALA A 29 54.40 -43.34 9.92
CA ALA A 29 55.03 -42.54 8.87
C ALA A 29 55.78 -43.40 7.83
N LEU A 30 56.34 -44.51 8.32
CA LEU A 30 57.20 -45.44 7.57
C LEU A 30 56.39 -46.49 6.78
N LEU A 31 55.06 -46.47 6.87
CA LEU A 31 54.22 -47.40 6.14
C LEU A 31 54.38 -47.21 4.61
N PRO A 32 54.46 -48.30 3.82
CA PRO A 32 54.60 -48.24 2.36
C PRO A 32 53.46 -47.46 1.70
N ARG A 33 53.77 -46.67 0.66
CA ARG A 33 52.76 -45.92 -0.12
C ARG A 33 51.99 -46.84 -1.08
N GLU A 34 52.60 -47.96 -1.42
CA GLU A 34 52.16 -48.93 -2.43
C GLU A 34 51.10 -49.90 -1.88
N VAL A 35 50.83 -49.87 -0.56
CA VAL A 35 49.91 -50.79 0.13
C VAL A 35 48.82 -50.00 0.90
N PRO A 36 47.80 -49.47 0.20
CA PRO A 36 46.66 -48.81 0.84
C PRO A 36 45.99 -49.70 1.90
N GLY A 37 45.48 -49.07 2.98
CA GLY A 37 44.85 -49.77 4.10
C GLY A 37 45.83 -50.42 5.09
N ARG A 38 47.15 -50.33 4.88
CA ARG A 38 48.12 -50.64 5.93
C ARG A 38 48.02 -49.59 7.05
N ALA A 39 47.92 -50.03 8.30
CA ALA A 39 47.78 -49.17 9.47
C ALA A 39 48.56 -49.69 10.68
N ILE A 40 48.88 -48.80 11.62
CA ILE A 40 49.24 -49.14 13.00
C ILE A 40 47.97 -49.08 13.85
N LEU A 41 47.60 -50.20 14.46
CA LEU A 41 46.54 -50.30 15.46
C LEU A 41 47.18 -50.25 16.85
N ARG A 42 46.70 -49.33 17.71
CA ARG A 42 47.03 -49.30 19.13
C ARG A 42 45.80 -49.65 19.96
N SER A 43 45.87 -50.74 20.73
CA SER A 43 44.80 -51.21 21.62
C SER A 43 44.97 -50.81 23.09
N GLY A 44 46.16 -50.34 23.48
CA GLY A 44 46.49 -49.96 24.85
C GLY A 44 47.94 -49.48 25.00
N PRO A 45 48.39 -49.16 26.22
CA PRO A 45 49.77 -48.74 26.49
C PRO A 45 50.80 -49.75 25.97
N GLY A 46 51.67 -49.32 25.05
CA GLY A 46 52.70 -50.18 24.44
C GLY A 46 52.18 -51.29 23.52
N GLN A 47 50.86 -51.42 23.33
CA GLN A 47 50.26 -52.45 22.48
C GLN A 47 49.96 -51.87 21.10
N CYS A 48 50.98 -51.88 20.22
CA CYS A 48 50.87 -51.48 18.83
C CYS A 48 51.08 -52.69 17.91
N ALA A 49 50.30 -52.79 16.83
CA ALA A 49 50.41 -53.84 15.83
C ALA A 49 50.18 -53.28 14.41
N ALA A 50 50.99 -53.73 13.45
CA ALA A 50 50.77 -53.43 12.04
C ALA A 50 49.63 -54.32 11.49
N VAL A 51 48.55 -53.69 11.01
CA VAL A 51 47.35 -54.36 10.49
C VAL A 51 47.09 -53.96 9.03
N GLN A 52 46.36 -54.81 8.31
CA GLN A 52 45.84 -54.50 6.98
C GLN A 52 44.31 -54.38 7.08
N LEU A 53 43.77 -53.20 6.77
CA LEU A 53 42.33 -52.99 6.72
C LEU A 53 41.72 -53.71 5.50
N ALA A 54 40.54 -54.28 5.69
CA ALA A 54 39.74 -54.86 4.61
C ALA A 54 39.10 -53.76 3.76
N TYR A 55 38.82 -54.08 2.50
CA TYR A 55 38.19 -53.18 1.53
C TYR A 55 36.85 -53.77 1.07
N SER A 56 35.77 -53.02 1.23
CA SER A 56 34.39 -53.44 0.89
C SER A 56 33.84 -52.85 -0.41
N GLY A 57 34.68 -52.13 -1.16
CA GLY A 57 34.34 -51.53 -2.45
C GLY A 57 34.60 -52.45 -3.67
N SER A 58 34.99 -53.70 -3.43
CA SER A 58 35.00 -54.76 -4.46
C SER A 58 33.59 -55.05 -4.95
N SER A 59 33.45 -55.43 -6.21
CA SER A 59 32.18 -55.94 -6.76
C SER A 59 31.80 -57.26 -6.07
N GLY A 60 30.64 -57.27 -5.43
CA GLY A 60 30.18 -58.40 -4.63
C GLY A 60 29.50 -59.46 -5.48
N SER A 61 30.04 -60.68 -5.48
CA SER A 61 29.29 -61.87 -5.85
C SER A 61 28.81 -62.57 -4.56
N PRO A 62 27.52 -62.92 -4.42
CA PRO A 62 27.00 -63.53 -3.20
C PRO A 62 27.44 -65.00 -3.09
N ALA A 63 28.68 -65.23 -2.67
CA ALA A 63 29.25 -66.55 -2.43
C ALA A 63 30.19 -66.56 -1.21
N SER A 64 29.76 -67.23 -0.15
CA SER A 64 30.53 -67.40 1.09
C SER A 64 31.85 -68.15 0.85
N ARG A 65 32.98 -67.42 0.77
CA ARG A 65 34.33 -68.00 0.82
C ARG A 65 35.29 -67.11 1.60
N VAL A 66 35.50 -67.45 2.88
CA VAL A 66 36.71 -67.02 3.60
C VAL A 66 37.90 -67.65 2.90
N GLN A 67 38.72 -66.85 2.20
CA GLN A 67 39.97 -67.32 1.60
C GLN A 67 41.12 -67.09 2.60
N SER A 68 41.53 -68.17 3.27
CA SER A 68 42.80 -68.18 4.01
C SER A 68 43.96 -68.13 3.02
N ARG A 69 44.87 -67.16 3.20
CA ARG A 69 46.10 -67.04 2.40
C ARG A 69 47.33 -67.06 3.32
N PRO A 70 48.44 -67.72 2.91
CA PRO A 70 49.71 -67.61 3.62
C PRO A 70 50.20 -66.16 3.69
N LEU A 71 50.86 -65.83 4.81
CA LEU A 71 51.47 -64.51 5.01
C LEU A 71 52.68 -64.36 4.07
N GLY A 72 52.51 -63.63 2.96
CA GLY A 72 53.57 -63.38 1.97
C GLY A 72 53.10 -63.37 0.51
N ASP A 73 51.92 -63.91 0.21
CA ASP A 73 51.37 -63.86 -1.16
C ASP A 73 51.10 -62.41 -1.59
N PRO A 74 51.53 -61.99 -2.80
CA PRO A 74 51.22 -60.66 -3.31
C PRO A 74 49.71 -60.51 -3.53
N PRO A 75 49.09 -59.38 -3.13
CA PRO A 75 47.68 -59.15 -3.40
C PRO A 75 47.43 -59.07 -4.92
N PRO A 76 46.21 -59.42 -5.39
CA PRO A 76 45.86 -59.28 -6.80
C PRO A 76 46.06 -57.83 -7.25
N ARG A 77 46.64 -57.66 -8.45
CA ARG A 77 46.99 -56.34 -8.97
C ARG A 77 45.75 -55.46 -9.14
N ASN A 78 45.77 -54.32 -8.44
CA ASN A 78 44.83 -53.22 -8.52
C ASN A 78 43.34 -53.56 -8.23
N PRO A 79 42.93 -53.62 -6.95
CA PRO A 79 41.51 -53.78 -6.58
C PRO A 79 40.61 -52.59 -6.96
N PHE A 80 41.19 -51.48 -7.44
CA PHE A 80 40.48 -50.30 -7.94
C PHE A 80 40.22 -50.32 -9.45
N ALA A 81 40.62 -51.40 -10.16
CA ALA A 81 40.31 -51.60 -11.57
C ALA A 81 38.81 -51.90 -11.75
N SER A 82 38.01 -50.84 -11.92
CA SER A 82 36.56 -50.91 -12.11
C SER A 82 36.18 -51.83 -13.29
N ALA A 83 35.46 -52.91 -12.97
CA ALA A 83 34.58 -53.60 -13.91
C ALA A 83 33.15 -53.09 -13.67
N ALA A 84 32.40 -52.86 -14.75
CA ALA A 84 31.20 -52.03 -14.74
C ALA A 84 30.08 -52.44 -13.75
N ALA A 85 29.45 -51.42 -13.17
CA ALA A 85 28.04 -51.37 -12.71
C ALA A 85 27.49 -52.53 -11.85
N SER A 86 28.34 -53.29 -11.18
CA SER A 86 27.94 -54.34 -10.24
C SER A 86 27.91 -53.79 -8.82
N PRO A 87 26.92 -54.16 -7.97
CA PRO A 87 26.87 -53.70 -6.59
C PRO A 87 28.12 -54.15 -5.81
N THR A 88 28.61 -53.29 -4.92
CA THR A 88 29.75 -53.59 -4.07
C THR A 88 29.38 -54.55 -2.94
N GLU A 89 30.36 -55.16 -2.29
CA GLU A 89 30.15 -55.92 -1.05
C GLU A 89 29.46 -55.05 0.03
N LEU A 90 29.78 -53.75 0.10
CA LEU A 90 29.10 -52.79 0.97
C LEU A 90 27.62 -52.61 0.60
N ASP A 91 27.30 -52.43 -0.69
CA ASP A 91 25.91 -52.27 -1.15
C ASP A 91 25.06 -53.51 -0.82
N LEU A 92 25.63 -54.70 -1.00
CA LEU A 92 24.98 -55.97 -0.65
C LEU A 92 24.78 -56.12 0.86
N ALA A 93 25.76 -55.72 1.67
CA ALA A 93 25.67 -55.73 3.13
C ALA A 93 24.58 -54.76 3.63
N VAL A 94 24.60 -53.50 3.16
CA VAL A 94 23.59 -52.47 3.49
C VAL A 94 22.20 -52.92 3.06
N SER A 95 22.04 -53.42 1.82
CA SER A 95 20.76 -53.94 1.32
C SER A 95 20.24 -55.11 2.15
N SER A 96 21.13 -55.98 2.63
CA SER A 96 20.76 -57.12 3.48
C SER A 96 20.38 -56.69 4.89
N ALA A 97 21.09 -55.72 5.47
CA ALA A 97 20.72 -55.12 6.76
C ALA A 97 19.36 -54.40 6.70
N ILE A 98 19.07 -53.66 5.62
CA ILE A 98 17.77 -53.02 5.41
C ILE A 98 16.64 -54.06 5.30
N ARG A 99 16.85 -55.15 4.54
CA ARG A 99 15.87 -56.25 4.44
C ARG A 99 15.63 -56.95 5.77
N ALA A 100 16.69 -57.23 6.53
CA ALA A 100 16.58 -57.83 7.85
C ALA A 100 15.82 -56.92 8.83
N ALA A 101 16.16 -55.62 8.87
CA ALA A 101 15.47 -54.65 9.71
C ALA A 101 13.97 -54.52 9.34
N ALA A 102 13.63 -54.59 8.05
CA ALA A 102 12.23 -54.60 7.61
C ALA A 102 11.47 -55.88 7.99
N ALA A 103 12.12 -57.05 7.91
CA ALA A 103 11.53 -58.33 8.31
C ALA A 103 11.28 -58.39 9.83
N GLU A 104 12.24 -57.89 10.62
CA GLU A 104 12.16 -57.79 12.10
C GLU A 104 11.35 -56.56 12.58
N GLN A 105 10.72 -55.81 11.67
CA GLN A 105 9.92 -54.61 11.95
C GLN A 105 10.64 -53.55 12.81
N LEU A 106 11.96 -53.46 12.69
CA LEU A 106 12.76 -52.49 13.43
C LEU A 106 12.43 -51.06 12.95
N GLY A 107 12.01 -50.22 13.89
CA GLY A 107 11.78 -48.80 13.63
C GLY A 107 13.05 -48.10 13.14
N ARG A 108 12.90 -47.09 12.27
CA ARG A 108 14.05 -46.26 11.86
C ARG A 108 14.66 -45.58 13.10
N PRO A 109 15.99 -45.60 13.28
CA PRO A 109 16.64 -44.89 14.37
C PRO A 109 16.37 -43.38 14.23
N ARG A 110 16.21 -42.69 15.36
CA ARG A 110 16.05 -41.23 15.38
C ARG A 110 17.30 -40.59 14.75
N PRO A 111 17.19 -39.83 13.65
CA PRO A 111 18.35 -39.21 13.05
C PRO A 111 18.88 -38.11 13.98
N PRO A 112 20.20 -38.05 14.26
CA PRO A 112 20.78 -37.05 15.18
C PRO A 112 20.81 -35.65 14.58
N TRP A 113 20.78 -35.56 13.24
CA TRP A 113 20.59 -34.35 12.47
C TRP A 113 19.31 -34.49 11.64
N LEU A 114 18.49 -33.44 11.63
CA LEU A 114 17.48 -33.32 10.59
C LEU A 114 18.17 -32.94 9.26
N GLU A 115 17.49 -33.18 8.15
CA GLU A 115 17.87 -32.59 6.87
C GLU A 115 17.96 -31.06 6.99
N ALA A 116 18.78 -30.41 6.17
CA ALA A 116 18.78 -28.95 6.09
C ALA A 116 17.39 -28.42 5.68
N LEU A 117 17.06 -27.18 6.07
CA LEU A 117 15.84 -26.53 5.57
C LEU A 117 15.88 -26.48 4.03
N PRO A 118 14.74 -26.72 3.34
CA PRO A 118 14.69 -26.66 1.89
C PRO A 118 15.00 -25.24 1.39
N GLU A 119 15.51 -25.13 0.17
CA GLU A 119 15.75 -23.85 -0.51
C GLU A 119 14.46 -23.24 -1.06
N HIS A 120 13.54 -24.10 -1.50
CA HIS A 120 12.21 -23.75 -1.97
C HIS A 120 11.15 -24.37 -1.05
N LEU A 121 10.38 -23.52 -0.38
CA LEU A 121 9.24 -23.90 0.44
C LEU A 121 8.01 -23.20 -0.13
N LYS A 122 6.91 -23.93 -0.37
CA LYS A 122 5.65 -23.34 -0.86
C LYS A 122 4.76 -22.93 0.30
N LEU A 123 4.00 -21.85 0.16
CA LEU A 123 3.09 -21.38 1.21
C LEU A 123 2.02 -22.44 1.55
N SER A 124 1.50 -23.16 0.55
CA SER A 124 0.65 -24.34 0.70
C SER A 124 1.24 -25.52 1.50
N GLN A 125 2.52 -25.47 1.89
CA GLN A 125 3.15 -26.44 2.79
C GLN A 125 3.21 -25.95 4.25
N VAL A 126 2.74 -24.73 4.51
CA VAL A 126 2.88 -24.03 5.78
C VAL A 126 1.52 -23.52 6.25
N HIS A 127 0.88 -24.28 7.13
CA HIS A 127 -0.44 -23.93 7.69
C HIS A 127 -0.35 -23.88 9.21
N SER A 128 -0.80 -22.78 9.83
CA SER A 128 -1.08 -22.75 11.27
C SER A 128 -2.51 -23.20 11.54
N SER A 129 -2.74 -23.70 12.75
CA SER A 129 -4.08 -23.94 13.30
C SER A 129 -4.46 -22.91 14.38
N GLY A 130 -3.56 -21.95 14.68
CA GLY A 130 -3.79 -20.85 15.62
C GLY A 130 -3.95 -19.50 14.91
N ASP A 131 -4.02 -18.42 15.67
CA ASP A 131 -4.29 -17.05 15.15
C ASP A 131 -3.09 -16.37 14.45
N ALA A 132 -1.97 -17.06 14.27
CA ALA A 132 -0.74 -16.49 13.74
C ALA A 132 -0.55 -16.76 12.24
N LEU A 133 0.09 -15.82 11.54
CA LEU A 133 0.40 -15.96 10.12
C LEU A 133 1.59 -16.92 9.95
N ALA A 134 1.31 -18.12 9.49
CA ALA A 134 2.33 -19.08 9.08
C ALA A 134 2.94 -18.65 7.73
N ILE A 135 4.23 -18.29 7.73
CA ILE A 135 4.94 -17.76 6.54
C ILE A 135 6.19 -18.55 6.16
N GLY A 136 6.54 -19.63 6.86
CA GLY A 136 7.72 -20.44 6.56
C GLY A 136 8.02 -21.50 7.62
N TRP A 137 9.29 -21.95 7.68
CA TRP A 137 9.81 -22.83 8.73
C TRP A 137 11.02 -22.23 9.46
N THR A 138 11.18 -22.59 10.73
CA THR A 138 12.33 -22.28 11.60
C THR A 138 13.03 -23.56 12.02
N ASP A 139 14.36 -23.60 12.03
CA ASP A 139 15.15 -24.75 12.48
C ASP A 139 15.65 -24.58 13.93
N ARG A 140 15.38 -25.59 14.78
CA ARG A 140 15.82 -25.67 16.18
C ARG A 140 16.79 -26.85 16.33
N PRO A 141 18.08 -26.71 15.95
CA PRO A 141 19.04 -27.80 15.99
C PRO A 141 19.30 -28.30 17.42
N ASP A 142 19.22 -27.40 18.40
CA ASP A 142 19.28 -27.67 19.85
C ASP A 142 18.18 -28.63 20.34
N GLN A 143 17.02 -28.62 19.68
CA GLN A 143 15.87 -29.47 19.98
C GLN A 143 15.65 -30.57 18.94
N GLN A 144 16.49 -30.65 17.91
CA GLN A 144 16.35 -31.53 16.74
C GLN A 144 14.94 -31.47 16.13
N ARG A 145 14.36 -30.26 15.98
CA ARG A 145 13.02 -30.08 15.42
C ARG A 145 12.93 -28.87 14.49
N ARG A 146 11.99 -28.93 13.54
CA ARG A 146 11.55 -27.78 12.75
C ARG A 146 10.22 -27.26 13.31
N GLU A 147 10.05 -25.94 13.31
CA GLU A 147 8.86 -25.24 13.77
C GLU A 147 8.26 -24.41 12.62
N LEU A 148 6.99 -24.04 12.72
CA LEU A 148 6.43 -23.02 11.84
C LEU A 148 7.08 -21.66 12.13
N LEU A 149 7.41 -20.92 11.09
CA LEU A 149 7.73 -19.49 11.18
C LEU A 149 6.40 -18.73 11.21
N GLU A 150 6.02 -18.29 12.41
CA GLU A 150 4.73 -17.65 12.66
C GLU A 150 4.89 -16.17 13.06
N VAL A 151 4.08 -15.31 12.46
CA VAL A 151 3.94 -13.89 12.84
C VAL A 151 2.57 -13.70 13.49
N ASN A 152 2.53 -13.45 14.80
CA ASN A 152 1.28 -13.19 15.50
C ASN A 152 1.03 -11.68 15.50
N LEU A 153 0.17 -11.18 14.60
CA LEU A 153 -0.09 -9.75 14.43
C LEU A 153 -0.52 -9.04 15.74
N SER A 154 -1.27 -9.72 16.61
CA SER A 154 -1.73 -9.18 17.90
C SER A 154 -0.64 -9.12 18.98
N ARG A 155 0.35 -10.02 18.95
CA ARG A 155 1.49 -10.07 19.89
C ARG A 155 2.68 -9.25 19.39
N ASP A 156 2.98 -9.36 18.11
CA ASP A 156 4.19 -8.84 17.47
C ASP A 156 3.95 -7.46 16.86
N GLY A 157 2.69 -7.01 16.71
CA GLY A 157 2.29 -5.73 16.14
C GLY A 157 2.38 -5.69 14.61
N GLY A 158 3.46 -6.24 14.07
CA GLY A 158 3.78 -6.33 12.67
C GLY A 158 5.04 -7.16 12.42
N LEU A 159 5.56 -7.08 11.20
CA LEU A 159 6.77 -7.78 10.75
C LEU A 159 7.72 -6.79 10.07
N LEU A 160 8.99 -6.87 10.44
CA LEU A 160 10.10 -6.19 9.80
C LEU A 160 10.96 -7.22 9.04
N LEU A 161 11.12 -7.01 7.74
CA LEU A 161 11.95 -7.81 6.84
C LEU A 161 13.19 -7.01 6.44
N LEU A 162 14.37 -7.52 6.76
CA LEU A 162 15.65 -6.87 6.49
C LEU A 162 16.52 -7.79 5.63
N GLY A 163 17.30 -7.22 4.71
CA GLY A 163 18.20 -7.98 3.85
C GLY A 163 18.44 -7.33 2.48
N ALA A 164 19.53 -7.75 1.83
CA ALA A 164 19.98 -7.21 0.56
C ALA A 164 18.94 -7.34 -0.58
N SER A 165 19.17 -6.65 -1.70
CA SER A 165 18.42 -6.91 -2.93
C SER A 165 18.52 -8.39 -3.34
N GLY A 166 17.43 -8.93 -3.89
CA GLY A 166 17.31 -10.36 -4.26
C GLY A 166 17.22 -11.35 -3.08
N SER A 167 17.23 -10.89 -1.82
CA SER A 167 17.13 -11.78 -0.64
C SER A 167 15.74 -12.41 -0.43
N GLY A 168 14.71 -11.94 -1.14
CA GLY A 168 13.34 -12.45 -1.05
C GLY A 168 12.36 -11.60 -0.21
N ARG A 169 12.75 -10.39 0.21
CA ARG A 169 11.90 -9.48 1.03
C ARG A 169 10.49 -9.27 0.46
N SER A 170 10.38 -8.93 -0.83
CA SER A 170 9.10 -8.73 -1.51
C SER A 170 8.23 -9.98 -1.52
N THR A 171 8.84 -11.14 -1.76
CA THR A 171 8.19 -12.45 -1.73
C THR A 171 7.73 -12.81 -0.32
N ALA A 172 8.48 -12.41 0.71
CA ALA A 172 8.09 -12.57 2.11
C ALA A 172 6.91 -11.66 2.51
N LEU A 173 6.85 -10.43 2.01
CA LEU A 173 5.67 -9.55 2.16
C LEU A 173 4.42 -10.15 1.48
N GLN A 174 4.57 -10.65 0.25
CA GLN A 174 3.50 -11.38 -0.44
C GLN A 174 3.06 -12.61 0.37
N ALA A 175 4.00 -13.41 0.89
CA ALA A 175 3.68 -14.58 1.71
C ALA A 175 2.92 -14.19 2.99
N GLY A 176 3.29 -13.10 3.66
CA GLY A 176 2.56 -12.56 4.79
C GLY A 176 1.13 -12.11 4.45
N ALA A 177 0.94 -11.40 3.33
CA ALA A 177 -0.38 -11.02 2.84
C ALA A 177 -1.25 -12.23 2.48
N MET A 178 -0.68 -13.21 1.78
CA MET A 178 -1.37 -14.44 1.39
C MET A 178 -1.71 -15.33 2.59
N ALA A 179 -0.82 -15.41 3.58
CA ALA A 179 -1.09 -16.05 4.86
C ALA A 179 -2.24 -15.34 5.60
N ALA A 180 -2.28 -14.00 5.61
CA ALA A 180 -3.38 -13.24 6.21
C ALA A 180 -4.73 -13.46 5.49
N ILE A 181 -4.75 -13.44 4.16
CA ILE A 181 -5.97 -13.71 3.36
C ILE A 181 -6.49 -15.13 3.67
N THR A 182 -5.60 -16.11 3.77
CA THR A 182 -5.96 -17.50 4.10
C THR A 182 -6.46 -17.63 5.53
N GLN A 183 -5.69 -17.12 6.50
CA GLN A 183 -5.97 -17.18 7.94
C GLN A 183 -7.31 -16.53 8.30
N PHE A 184 -7.58 -15.33 7.78
CA PHE A 184 -8.81 -14.60 8.03
C PHE A 184 -9.95 -14.98 7.07
N GLN A 185 -9.80 -16.03 6.24
CA GLN A 185 -10.81 -16.50 5.29
C GLN A 185 -11.33 -15.38 4.37
N GLY A 186 -10.42 -14.54 3.89
CA GLY A 186 -10.71 -13.34 3.09
C GLY A 186 -11.22 -12.13 3.87
N ARG A 187 -11.48 -12.23 5.18
CA ARG A 187 -11.93 -11.12 6.05
C ARG A 187 -10.78 -10.21 6.50
N VAL A 188 -9.90 -9.83 5.58
CA VAL A 188 -8.78 -8.90 5.76
C VAL A 188 -8.81 -7.87 4.64
N GLN A 189 -8.33 -6.67 4.90
CA GLN A 189 -8.06 -5.69 3.83
C GLN A 189 -6.56 -5.44 3.77
N VAL A 190 -5.99 -5.55 2.56
CA VAL A 190 -4.56 -5.45 2.31
C VAL A 190 -4.31 -4.23 1.43
N TYR A 191 -3.31 -3.43 1.80
CA TYR A 191 -2.88 -2.26 1.08
C TYR A 191 -1.35 -2.26 0.99
N GLY A 192 -0.78 -1.84 -0.14
CA GLY A 192 0.66 -1.88 -0.37
C GLY A 192 1.21 -0.57 -0.89
N ILE A 193 2.36 -0.17 -0.36
CA ILE A 193 3.25 0.84 -0.93
C ILE A 193 4.47 0.08 -1.47
N ASP A 194 4.69 0.16 -2.78
CA ASP A 194 5.72 -0.60 -3.50
C ASP A 194 6.72 0.37 -4.13
N ALA A 195 7.98 0.32 -3.70
CA ALA A 195 9.08 1.05 -4.35
C ALA A 195 9.64 0.33 -5.59
N GLY A 196 9.16 -0.88 -5.88
CA GLY A 196 9.39 -1.61 -7.11
C GLY A 196 8.07 -1.93 -7.80
N THR A 197 7.90 -3.19 -8.17
CA THR A 197 6.68 -3.71 -8.84
C THR A 197 6.23 -5.07 -8.33
N ALA A 198 6.90 -5.60 -7.29
CA ALA A 198 6.73 -6.97 -6.85
C ALA A 198 5.37 -7.21 -6.17
N LEU A 199 4.88 -6.25 -5.38
CA LEU A 199 3.58 -6.37 -4.70
C LEU A 199 2.41 -6.30 -5.68
N GLY A 200 2.61 -5.76 -6.90
CA GLY A 200 1.55 -5.61 -7.91
C GLY A 200 0.81 -6.91 -8.28
N THR A 201 1.45 -8.08 -8.08
CA THR A 201 0.80 -9.40 -8.25
C THR A 201 -0.38 -9.64 -7.30
N LEU A 202 -0.39 -9.00 -6.13
CA LEU A 202 -1.45 -9.08 -5.14
C LEU A 202 -2.73 -8.35 -5.60
N GLN A 203 -2.66 -7.41 -6.54
CA GLN A 203 -3.82 -6.65 -7.04
C GLN A 203 -4.90 -7.54 -7.70
N ALA A 204 -4.59 -8.82 -7.94
CA ALA A 204 -5.52 -9.83 -8.46
C ALA A 204 -6.49 -10.42 -7.41
N PHE A 205 -6.42 -9.98 -6.14
CA PHE A 205 -7.24 -10.45 -5.02
C PHE A 205 -8.22 -9.37 -4.56
N SER A 206 -9.49 -9.70 -4.37
CA SER A 206 -10.53 -8.73 -3.96
C SER A 206 -10.29 -8.11 -2.57
N GLN A 207 -9.47 -8.74 -1.73
CA GLN A 207 -9.03 -8.22 -0.44
C GLN A 207 -7.94 -7.14 -0.54
N VAL A 208 -7.37 -6.90 -1.72
CA VAL A 208 -6.28 -5.95 -1.94
C VAL A 208 -6.85 -4.66 -2.50
N GLY A 209 -7.06 -3.67 -1.63
CA GLY A 209 -7.73 -2.42 -1.99
C GLY A 209 -6.85 -1.49 -2.83
N ALA A 210 -5.53 -1.52 -2.65
CA ALA A 210 -4.59 -0.89 -3.58
C ALA A 210 -3.15 -1.36 -3.34
N ILE A 211 -2.43 -1.59 -4.43
CA ILE A 211 -0.97 -1.49 -4.48
C ILE A 211 -0.62 -0.16 -5.17
N ILE A 212 0.21 0.64 -4.51
CA ILE A 212 0.51 2.04 -4.87
C ILE A 212 2.03 2.17 -5.05
N SER A 213 2.47 2.78 -6.16
CA SER A 213 3.88 3.13 -6.34
C SER A 213 4.31 4.11 -5.24
N VAL A 214 5.51 3.95 -4.69
CA VAL A 214 6.08 4.89 -3.72
C VAL A 214 6.15 6.34 -4.25
N GLU A 215 6.17 6.52 -5.58
CA GLU A 215 6.16 7.83 -6.26
C GLU A 215 4.78 8.51 -6.29
N ASP A 216 3.68 7.79 -6.06
CA ASP A 216 2.32 8.33 -6.07
C ASP A 216 1.95 8.94 -4.71
N SER A 217 2.55 10.09 -4.41
CA SER A 217 2.41 10.77 -3.12
C SER A 217 0.98 11.12 -2.74
N GLU A 218 0.12 11.38 -3.72
CA GLU A 218 -1.30 11.61 -3.49
C GLU A 218 -1.98 10.34 -2.91
N ARG A 219 -1.84 9.20 -3.59
CA ARG A 219 -2.45 7.95 -3.14
C ARG A 219 -1.82 7.42 -1.85
N VAL A 220 -0.50 7.57 -1.68
CA VAL A 220 0.21 7.16 -0.44
C VAL A 220 -0.29 7.96 0.77
N LEU A 221 -0.34 9.29 0.69
CA LEU A 221 -0.83 10.09 1.82
C LEU A 221 -2.34 9.88 2.04
N ARG A 222 -3.15 9.72 1.00
CA ARG A 222 -4.58 9.37 1.16
C ARG A 222 -4.77 8.02 1.85
N LEU A 223 -3.97 7.00 1.51
CA LEU A 223 -3.97 5.69 2.19
C LEU A 223 -3.61 5.83 3.68
N LEU A 224 -2.52 6.53 4.01
CA LEU A 224 -2.06 6.71 5.39
C LEU A 224 -3.06 7.54 6.24
N ARG A 225 -3.63 8.62 5.68
CA ARG A 225 -4.71 9.38 6.32
C ARG A 225 -5.95 8.51 6.54
N ARG A 226 -6.33 7.67 5.59
CA ARG A 226 -7.45 6.71 5.74
C ARG A 226 -7.19 5.71 6.87
N PHE A 227 -5.98 5.14 6.97
CA PHE A 227 -5.60 4.29 8.11
C PHE A 227 -5.68 5.03 9.44
N ALA A 228 -5.22 6.29 9.51
CA ALA A 228 -5.31 7.10 10.73
C ALA A 228 -6.75 7.47 11.12
N ARG A 229 -7.66 7.64 10.14
CA ARG A 229 -9.10 7.81 10.40
C ARG A 229 -9.75 6.53 10.89
N GLU A 230 -9.44 5.38 10.29
CA GLU A 230 -9.96 4.08 10.75
C GLU A 230 -9.44 3.73 12.15
N LEU A 231 -8.17 4.04 12.45
CA LEU A 231 -7.61 3.98 13.79
C LEU A 231 -8.42 4.81 14.79
N GLN A 232 -8.73 6.07 14.45
CA GLN A 232 -9.54 6.96 15.28
C GLN A 232 -10.99 6.46 15.43
N ALA A 233 -11.57 5.87 14.39
CA ALA A 233 -12.92 5.30 14.43
C ALA A 233 -13.00 4.06 15.32
N ARG A 234 -11.95 3.22 15.34
CA ARG A 234 -11.85 2.04 16.22
C ARG A 234 -11.51 2.38 17.68
N SER A 235 -10.85 3.51 17.94
CA SER A 235 -10.50 3.92 19.32
C SER A 235 -11.67 4.52 20.12
N GLN A 236 -12.78 4.90 19.47
CA GLN A 236 -13.93 5.50 20.17
C GLN A 236 -14.71 4.44 20.99
N PRO A 237 -15.17 4.77 22.22
CA PRO A 237 -16.01 3.87 23.01
C PRO A 237 -17.35 3.62 22.30
N GLY A 238 -17.70 2.34 22.09
CA GLY A 238 -18.83 1.94 21.26
C GLY A 238 -18.46 1.59 19.80
N GLY A 239 -17.21 1.85 19.39
CA GLY A 239 -16.63 1.25 18.19
C GLY A 239 -16.67 -0.27 18.30
N ILE A 240 -17.35 -0.92 17.36
CA ILE A 240 -17.54 -2.39 17.36
C ILE A 240 -16.20 -3.06 17.00
N ASN A 241 -15.37 -3.30 18.02
CA ASN A 241 -14.13 -4.08 17.89
C ASN A 241 -14.39 -5.56 17.56
N SER A 242 -15.56 -6.08 17.96
CA SER A 242 -16.01 -7.44 17.68
C SER A 242 -16.56 -7.57 16.26
N GLY A 243 -15.67 -7.70 15.26
CA GLY A 243 -16.05 -8.12 13.90
C GLY A 243 -15.50 -7.30 12.73
N ARG A 244 -14.70 -6.25 12.97
CA ARG A 244 -14.01 -5.55 11.85
C ARG A 244 -12.86 -6.38 11.30
N SER A 245 -12.74 -6.44 9.98
CA SER A 245 -11.63 -7.09 9.28
C SER A 245 -10.28 -6.42 9.66
N PRO A 246 -9.23 -7.18 10.02
CA PRO A 246 -7.88 -6.64 10.12
C PRO A 246 -7.47 -5.90 8.84
N HIS A 247 -6.71 -4.83 9.02
CA HIS A 247 -6.15 -4.01 7.96
C HIS A 247 -4.64 -4.17 7.96
N LEU A 248 -4.07 -4.53 6.81
CA LEU A 248 -2.66 -4.86 6.65
C LEU A 248 -2.00 -3.88 5.67
N LEU A 249 -1.06 -3.08 6.16
CA LEU A 249 -0.25 -2.17 5.36
C LEU A 249 1.11 -2.82 5.04
N LEU A 250 1.36 -3.10 3.77
CA LEU A 250 2.64 -3.55 3.25
C LEU A 250 3.47 -2.33 2.80
N ILE A 251 4.76 -2.29 3.12
CA ILE A 251 5.71 -1.31 2.57
C ILE A 251 6.94 -2.06 2.08
N ASP A 252 7.14 -2.14 0.76
CA ASP A 252 8.35 -2.72 0.17
C ASP A 252 9.31 -1.62 -0.29
N GLY A 253 10.54 -1.64 0.24
CA GLY A 253 11.56 -0.63 -0.06
C GLY A 253 11.46 0.61 0.84
N PHE A 254 11.29 0.42 2.14
CA PHE A 254 11.08 1.50 3.11
C PHE A 254 12.12 2.64 3.06
N GLY A 255 13.38 2.38 2.72
CA GLY A 255 14.39 3.45 2.58
C GLY A 255 14.03 4.48 1.50
N ALA A 256 13.45 4.05 0.37
CA ALA A 256 12.97 4.95 -0.68
C ALA A 256 11.69 5.70 -0.26
N PHE A 257 10.85 5.08 0.57
CA PHE A 257 9.71 5.74 1.20
C PHE A 257 10.18 6.83 2.19
N GLU A 258 11.14 6.54 3.07
CA GLU A 258 11.69 7.53 4.01
C GLU A 258 12.30 8.74 3.28
N GLU A 259 13.15 8.51 2.26
CA GLU A 259 13.81 9.55 1.48
C GLU A 259 12.82 10.51 0.77
N LEU A 260 11.74 9.96 0.21
CA LEU A 260 10.70 10.76 -0.45
C LEU A 260 9.82 11.51 0.55
N TYR A 261 9.34 10.81 1.59
CA TYR A 261 8.29 11.33 2.46
C TYR A 261 8.78 12.10 3.69
N GLU A 262 10.09 12.13 3.98
CA GLU A 262 10.63 13.00 5.05
C GLU A 262 10.45 14.51 4.77
N ARG A 263 10.36 14.90 3.49
CA ARG A 263 10.22 16.31 3.06
C ARG A 263 8.78 16.71 2.74
N ILE A 264 8.00 15.79 2.17
CA ILE A 264 6.61 16.04 1.74
C ILE A 264 5.76 16.34 2.98
N ASN A 265 5.00 17.45 2.92
CA ASN A 265 4.14 17.95 4.01
C ASN A 265 4.82 17.93 5.39
N ARG A 266 6.10 18.29 5.47
CA ARG A 266 6.90 18.31 6.72
C ARG A 266 7.03 16.94 7.41
N GLY A 267 6.98 15.84 6.67
CA GLY A 267 7.16 14.48 7.21
C GLY A 267 5.87 13.76 7.61
N GLU A 268 4.69 14.32 7.25
CA GLU A 268 3.36 13.81 7.64
C GLU A 268 3.20 12.29 7.48
N ALA A 269 3.62 11.72 6.36
CA ALA A 269 3.50 10.28 6.10
C ALA A 269 4.30 9.43 7.11
N MET A 270 5.45 9.91 7.59
CA MET A 270 6.25 9.23 8.61
C MET A 270 5.58 9.32 9.99
N GLU A 271 4.99 10.47 10.33
CA GLU A 271 4.22 10.64 11.56
C GLU A 271 2.97 9.74 11.59
N LEU A 272 2.23 9.69 10.47
CA LEU A 272 1.08 8.81 10.28
C LEU A 272 1.48 7.34 10.41
N LEU A 273 2.55 6.90 9.73
CA LEU A 273 3.04 5.53 9.82
C LEU A 273 3.46 5.13 11.24
N LEU A 274 4.20 6.00 11.94
CA LEU A 274 4.60 5.78 13.33
C LEU A 274 3.39 5.68 14.27
N ARG A 275 2.34 6.47 14.03
CA ARG A 275 1.08 6.41 14.79
C ARG A 275 0.31 5.13 14.51
N ILE A 276 0.17 4.75 13.23
CA ILE A 276 -0.49 3.50 12.81
C ILE A 276 0.21 2.28 13.42
N ALA A 277 1.54 2.21 13.35
CA ALA A 277 2.31 1.10 13.91
C ALA A 277 2.22 1.01 15.45
N ARG A 278 2.09 2.16 16.14
CA ARG A 278 2.03 2.23 17.60
C ARG A 278 0.66 1.86 18.14
N ASP A 279 -0.37 2.52 17.63
CA ASP A 279 -1.72 2.46 18.19
C ASP A 279 -2.56 1.36 17.50
N GLY A 280 -2.23 1.01 16.26
CA GLY A 280 -3.01 0.11 15.42
C GLY A 280 -3.02 -1.35 15.86
N ARG A 281 -1.95 -1.81 16.53
CA ARG A 281 -1.79 -3.19 16.99
C ARG A 281 -3.00 -3.70 17.80
N SER A 282 -3.54 -2.88 18.71
CA SER A 282 -4.68 -3.26 19.57
C SER A 282 -6.03 -3.12 18.86
N LEU A 283 -6.05 -2.46 17.70
CA LEU A 283 -7.24 -2.12 16.92
C LEU A 283 -7.29 -2.87 15.57
N GLY A 284 -6.43 -3.87 15.36
CA GLY A 284 -6.41 -4.69 14.15
C GLY A 284 -5.88 -3.98 12.90
N LEU A 285 -4.99 -3.00 13.07
CA LEU A 285 -4.26 -2.31 11.99
C LEU A 285 -2.77 -2.66 12.13
N HIS A 286 -2.22 -3.35 11.14
CA HIS A 286 -0.89 -3.97 11.22
C HIS A 286 0.02 -3.54 10.07
N VAL A 287 1.32 -3.45 10.34
CA VAL A 287 2.34 -3.01 9.38
C VAL A 287 3.33 -4.13 9.09
N LEU A 288 3.56 -4.39 7.80
CA LEU A 288 4.51 -5.35 7.27
C LEU A 288 5.50 -4.58 6.38
N LEU A 289 6.75 -4.46 6.82
CA LEU A 289 7.71 -3.49 6.29
C LEU A 289 9.00 -4.19 5.86
N ALA A 290 9.48 -3.90 4.65
CA ALA A 290 10.75 -4.38 4.13
C ALA A 290 11.74 -3.25 3.86
N ALA A 291 12.98 -3.37 4.36
CA ALA A 291 14.08 -2.43 4.08
C ALA A 291 15.37 -3.18 3.69
N ASN A 292 16.34 -2.49 3.08
CA ASN A 292 17.57 -3.13 2.62
C ASN A 292 18.53 -3.40 3.79
N ARG A 293 18.74 -2.40 4.64
CA ARG A 293 19.67 -2.40 5.78
C ARG A 293 18.91 -2.10 7.06
N ARG A 294 19.46 -2.51 8.21
CA ARG A 294 18.87 -2.13 9.51
C ARG A 294 18.91 -0.63 9.74
N ALA A 295 19.91 0.06 9.21
CA ALA A 295 20.09 1.51 9.31
C ALA A 295 19.00 2.33 8.59
N ASP A 296 18.36 1.76 7.56
CA ASP A 296 17.29 2.42 6.79
C ASP A 296 15.96 2.51 7.56
N VAL A 297 15.89 2.10 8.85
CA VAL A 297 14.65 2.03 9.62
C VAL A 297 14.81 2.73 10.97
N PRO A 298 14.07 3.83 11.24
CA PRO A 298 14.10 4.54 12.51
C PRO A 298 13.93 3.59 13.71
N PRO A 299 14.79 3.68 14.76
CA PRO A 299 14.72 2.79 15.92
C PRO A 299 13.34 2.75 16.59
N ARG A 300 12.61 3.87 16.58
CA ARG A 300 11.23 3.98 17.09
C ARG A 300 10.22 3.15 16.29
N LEU A 301 10.40 3.01 14.97
CA LEU A 301 9.53 2.19 14.13
C LEU A 301 9.88 0.71 14.26
N ALA A 302 11.17 0.38 14.21
CA ALA A 302 11.65 -1.00 14.39
C ALA A 302 11.22 -1.59 15.75
N ALA A 303 11.24 -0.80 16.84
CA ALA A 303 10.80 -1.25 18.16
C ALA A 303 9.29 -1.57 18.26
N LEU A 304 8.47 -1.13 17.30
CA LEU A 304 7.03 -1.45 17.23
C LEU A 304 6.75 -2.74 16.44
N LEU A 305 7.71 -3.19 15.63
CA LEU A 305 7.65 -4.42 14.83
C LEU A 305 8.39 -5.53 15.58
N GLY A 306 7.65 -6.28 16.41
CA GLY A 306 8.20 -7.28 17.33
C GLY A 306 8.71 -8.55 16.64
N CYS A 307 8.20 -8.88 15.45
CA CYS A 307 8.79 -9.92 14.60
C CYS A 307 9.77 -9.26 13.63
N GLN A 308 11.06 -9.63 13.71
CA GLN A 308 12.12 -9.10 12.85
C GLN A 308 12.87 -10.27 12.21
N ILE A 309 12.75 -10.39 10.89
CA ILE A 309 13.38 -11.47 10.11
C ILE A 309 14.48 -10.85 9.25
N PHE A 310 15.68 -11.38 9.44
CA PHE A 310 16.87 -10.93 8.73
C PHE A 310 17.18 -11.96 7.66
N LEU A 311 16.77 -11.68 6.43
CA LEU A 311 17.19 -12.43 5.25
C LEU A 311 18.67 -12.14 4.96
N ARG A 312 19.22 -12.69 3.86
CA ARG A 312 20.62 -12.48 3.43
C ARG A 312 21.09 -11.04 3.64
N SER A 313 22.02 -10.84 4.59
CA SER A 313 22.61 -9.55 4.91
C SER A 313 23.46 -9.01 3.74
N PRO A 314 23.47 -7.69 3.49
CA PRO A 314 24.43 -7.08 2.57
C PRO A 314 25.83 -6.86 3.19
N THR A 315 25.96 -6.83 4.53
CA THR A 315 27.21 -6.48 5.22
C THR A 315 27.47 -7.37 6.45
N GLU A 316 28.74 -7.43 6.86
CA GLU A 316 29.16 -8.09 8.11
C GLU A 316 28.64 -7.34 9.35
N ASP A 317 28.61 -6.01 9.34
CA ASP A 317 28.05 -5.19 10.43
C ASP A 317 26.58 -5.51 10.71
N ASP A 318 25.75 -5.61 9.65
CA ASP A 318 24.34 -5.99 9.76
C ASP A 318 24.19 -7.43 10.28
N ALA A 319 25.18 -8.33 10.10
CA ALA A 319 25.16 -9.68 10.66
C ALA A 319 25.64 -9.72 12.13
N LEU A 320 26.67 -8.95 12.48
CA LEU A 320 27.17 -8.79 13.84
C LEU A 320 26.11 -8.19 14.78
N MET A 321 25.30 -7.23 14.31
CA MET A 321 24.16 -6.70 15.06
C MET A 321 23.09 -7.75 15.42
N LEU A 322 23.16 -8.94 14.83
CA LEU A 322 22.22 -10.05 15.03
C LEU A 322 22.80 -11.20 15.84
N GLY A 323 24.05 -11.07 16.29
CA GLY A 323 24.78 -12.16 16.94
C GLY A 323 25.09 -13.32 15.98
N LEU A 324 25.16 -13.04 14.67
CA LEU A 324 25.60 -14.02 13.66
C LEU A 324 27.11 -13.90 13.45
N GLU A 325 27.77 -15.02 13.19
CA GLU A 325 29.18 -15.04 12.79
C GLU A 325 29.38 -14.27 11.47
N PRO A 326 30.43 -13.42 11.33
CA PRO A 326 30.65 -12.59 10.14
C PRO A 326 30.63 -13.37 8.82
N GLU A 327 31.20 -14.58 8.82
CA GLU A 327 31.23 -15.50 7.67
C GLU A 327 29.82 -15.87 7.15
N SER A 328 28.78 -15.73 7.98
CA SER A 328 27.38 -15.96 7.60
C SER A 328 26.85 -14.90 6.64
N ALA A 329 27.43 -13.70 6.62
CA ALA A 329 27.06 -12.63 5.67
C ALA A 329 27.63 -12.88 4.27
N ALA A 330 28.85 -13.43 4.19
CA ALA A 330 29.55 -13.69 2.93
C ALA A 330 29.04 -14.93 2.18
N LYS A 331 28.29 -15.81 2.85
CA LYS A 331 27.80 -17.07 2.28
C LYS A 331 26.60 -16.81 1.35
N GLU A 332 26.67 -17.30 0.11
CA GLU A 332 25.49 -17.31 -0.76
C GLU A 332 24.39 -18.19 -0.15
N THR A 333 23.24 -17.56 0.12
CA THR A 333 22.04 -18.21 0.63
C THR A 333 20.88 -18.06 -0.37
N PRO A 334 20.01 -19.07 -0.53
CA PRO A 334 18.86 -18.97 -1.41
C PRO A 334 17.86 -17.88 -0.94
N PRO A 335 17.07 -17.27 -1.84
CA PRO A 335 16.06 -16.29 -1.45
C PRO A 335 15.06 -16.84 -0.41
N GLY A 336 14.68 -16.01 0.56
CA GLY A 336 13.84 -16.40 1.68
C GLY A 336 14.58 -17.11 2.84
N ARG A 337 15.86 -17.48 2.66
CA ARG A 337 16.74 -17.88 3.76
C ARG A 337 17.06 -16.67 4.63
N GLY A 338 16.99 -16.85 5.94
CA GLY A 338 17.35 -15.82 6.90
C GLY A 338 17.48 -16.35 8.32
N TRP A 339 17.41 -15.43 9.28
CA TRP A 339 17.48 -15.69 10.71
C TRP A 339 16.39 -14.95 11.48
N LEU A 340 15.90 -15.59 12.54
CA LEU A 340 15.00 -15.03 13.54
C LEU A 340 15.49 -15.49 14.93
N GLN A 341 15.83 -14.55 15.81
CA GLN A 341 16.30 -14.84 17.18
C GLN A 341 17.47 -15.85 17.23
N GLY A 342 18.43 -15.74 16.29
CA GLY A 342 19.58 -16.64 16.17
C GLY A 342 19.31 -17.98 15.46
N HIS A 343 18.04 -18.32 15.18
CA HIS A 343 17.68 -19.55 14.47
C HIS A 343 17.52 -19.31 12.98
N GLN A 344 17.98 -20.27 12.16
CA GLN A 344 17.83 -20.20 10.72
C GLN A 344 16.37 -20.46 10.31
N VAL A 345 15.88 -19.67 9.35
CA VAL A 345 14.52 -19.77 8.81
C VAL A 345 14.53 -19.95 7.29
N GLN A 346 13.45 -20.50 6.75
CA GLN A 346 13.08 -20.40 5.33
C GLN A 346 11.70 -19.76 5.25
N VAL A 347 11.60 -18.58 4.65
CA VAL A 347 10.30 -18.00 4.26
C VAL A 347 9.77 -18.76 3.05
N ALA A 348 8.47 -19.07 3.08
CA ALA A 348 7.76 -19.72 2.01
C ALA A 348 7.47 -18.75 0.85
N GLN A 349 7.50 -19.27 -0.37
CA GLN A 349 7.12 -18.55 -1.58
C GLN A 349 5.60 -18.72 -1.78
N PRO A 350 4.85 -17.66 -2.14
CA PRO A 350 3.46 -17.80 -2.55
C PRO A 350 3.33 -18.85 -3.66
N ASP A 351 2.28 -19.66 -3.60
CA ASP A 351 1.94 -20.57 -4.69
C ASP A 351 1.55 -19.79 -5.97
N ASP A 352 1.36 -20.52 -7.08
CA ASP A 352 0.85 -19.93 -8.32
C ASP A 352 -0.52 -19.26 -8.07
N LEU A 353 -0.48 -17.94 -7.98
CA LEU A 353 -1.62 -17.09 -7.65
C LEU A 353 -2.77 -17.26 -8.66
N SER A 354 -2.51 -17.76 -9.88
CA SER A 354 -3.54 -18.02 -10.90
C SER A 354 -4.47 -19.17 -10.51
N GLN A 355 -3.99 -20.12 -9.69
CA GLN A 355 -4.73 -21.33 -9.31
C GLN A 355 -5.60 -21.11 -8.06
N GLN A 356 -5.47 -19.97 -7.38
CA GLN A 356 -6.16 -19.66 -6.12
C GLN A 356 -7.50 -18.91 -6.32
N GLY A 357 -8.27 -19.26 -7.36
CA GLY A 357 -9.50 -18.57 -7.74
C GLY A 357 -10.54 -18.44 -6.63
N ALA A 358 -10.64 -19.43 -5.74
CA ALA A 358 -11.57 -19.40 -4.61
C ALA A 358 -11.22 -18.31 -3.57
N LEU A 359 -9.93 -18.08 -3.28
CA LEU A 359 -9.51 -17.05 -2.33
C LEU A 359 -9.70 -15.63 -2.90
N ARG A 360 -9.49 -15.44 -4.21
CA ARG A 360 -9.55 -14.13 -4.89
C ARG A 360 -10.90 -13.40 -4.81
N GLN A 361 -11.97 -14.05 -4.37
CA GLN A 361 -13.34 -13.51 -4.34
C GLN A 361 -13.94 -13.42 -2.92
N LEU A 362 -13.20 -13.80 -1.87
CA LEU A 362 -13.72 -13.84 -0.49
C LEU A 362 -13.70 -12.46 0.17
N GLY A 363 -14.81 -11.73 0.11
CA GLY A 363 -14.91 -10.36 0.63
C GLY A 363 -14.26 -9.34 -0.30
N THR A 364 -14.32 -8.06 0.08
CA THR A 364 -13.87 -6.95 -0.76
C THR A 364 -13.24 -5.87 0.10
N ALA A 365 -12.02 -5.44 -0.25
CA ALA A 365 -11.42 -4.23 0.29
C ALA A 365 -11.85 -3.01 -0.52
N GLU A 366 -12.07 -1.89 0.16
CA GLU A 366 -12.42 -0.61 -0.46
C GLU A 366 -11.19 0.00 -1.13
N GLU A 367 -11.32 0.38 -2.40
CA GLU A 367 -10.21 0.80 -3.27
C GLU A 367 -9.57 2.14 -2.83
N ILE A 368 -8.27 2.32 -3.11
CA ILE A 368 -7.65 3.66 -3.15
C ILE A 368 -7.45 4.07 -4.62
N ALA A 369 -8.53 4.50 -5.27
CA ALA A 369 -8.46 5.05 -6.62
C ALA A 369 -7.62 6.35 -6.66
N ALA A 370 -7.07 6.71 -7.81
CA ALA A 370 -6.36 7.98 -8.01
C ALA A 370 -7.35 9.15 -8.24
N LEU A 371 -7.07 10.36 -7.74
CA LEU A 371 -7.91 11.52 -8.01
C LEU A 371 -7.71 11.96 -9.47
N PRO A 372 -8.72 11.87 -10.34
CA PRO A 372 -8.55 12.05 -11.79
C PRO A 372 -7.99 13.43 -12.13
N ARG A 373 -6.93 13.49 -12.96
CA ARG A 373 -6.39 14.77 -13.50
C ARG A 373 -7.36 15.48 -14.45
N ARG A 374 -8.39 14.77 -14.94
CA ARG A 374 -9.53 15.29 -15.71
C ARG A 374 -10.76 14.50 -15.33
N LEU A 375 -11.72 15.18 -14.70
CA LEU A 375 -13.00 14.64 -14.27
C LEU A 375 -14.09 15.27 -15.13
N ARG A 376 -14.97 14.49 -15.78
CA ARG A 376 -16.15 15.03 -16.49
C ARG A 376 -17.32 15.16 -15.52
N PHE A 377 -18.20 16.13 -15.76
CA PHE A 377 -19.42 16.31 -14.97
C PHE A 377 -20.29 15.04 -14.98
N SER A 378 -20.38 14.35 -16.12
CA SER A 378 -21.09 13.06 -16.28
C SER A 378 -20.46 11.87 -15.54
N GLN A 379 -19.29 12.04 -14.91
CA GLN A 379 -18.66 11.04 -14.04
C GLN A 379 -18.92 11.30 -12.55
N LEU A 380 -19.56 12.42 -12.18
CA LEU A 380 -19.91 12.70 -10.79
C LEU A 380 -21.02 11.76 -10.31
N PRO A 381 -20.95 11.25 -9.07
CA PRO A 381 -22.08 10.62 -8.41
C PRO A 381 -23.31 11.54 -8.42
N SER A 382 -24.50 10.96 -8.56
CA SER A 382 -25.75 11.70 -8.42
C SER A 382 -25.89 12.23 -6.99
N LEU A 383 -26.23 13.51 -6.83
CA LEU A 383 -26.35 14.14 -5.51
C LEU A 383 -27.50 13.54 -4.66
N ARG A 384 -28.46 12.85 -5.29
CA ARG A 384 -29.38 11.93 -4.60
C ARG A 384 -28.64 10.65 -4.15
N GLY A 385 -28.28 10.60 -2.86
CA GLY A 385 -27.73 9.41 -2.21
C GLY A 385 -26.20 9.37 -2.11
N ALA A 386 -25.49 10.40 -2.57
CA ALA A 386 -24.08 10.56 -2.28
C ALA A 386 -23.85 11.00 -0.82
N PRO A 387 -22.81 10.51 -0.12
CA PRO A 387 -22.35 11.14 1.11
C PRO A 387 -21.92 12.58 0.82
N VAL A 388 -22.50 13.53 1.56
CA VAL A 388 -22.25 14.96 1.40
C VAL A 388 -21.20 15.42 2.39
N THR A 389 -20.06 15.90 1.88
CA THR A 389 -19.05 16.60 2.68
C THR A 389 -19.13 18.11 2.45
N SER A 390 -20.13 18.74 3.05
CA SER A 390 -20.00 20.12 3.51
C SER A 390 -18.91 20.18 4.59
N GLY A 391 -18.18 21.31 4.67
CA GLY A 391 -16.93 21.41 5.43
C GLY A 391 -17.01 20.91 6.88
N LYS A 392 -15.95 20.18 7.33
CA LYS A 392 -15.84 19.55 8.67
C LYS A 392 -16.35 20.47 9.79
N GLY A 393 -17.58 20.25 10.25
CA GLY A 393 -18.24 21.06 11.26
C GLY A 393 -19.61 20.49 11.61
N ASP A 394 -20.53 20.52 10.66
CA ASP A 394 -21.85 19.90 10.81
C ASP A 394 -21.91 18.55 10.09
N GLN A 395 -21.98 17.47 10.88
CA GLN A 395 -22.74 16.31 10.42
C GLN A 395 -24.18 16.79 10.27
N LEU A 396 -24.67 16.88 9.03
CA LEU A 396 -26.11 16.91 8.79
C LEU A 396 -26.70 15.72 9.54
N ASP A 397 -27.54 16.01 10.53
CA ASP A 397 -28.10 15.01 11.45
C ASP A 397 -28.58 13.79 10.65
N GLN A 398 -28.01 12.61 10.90
CA GLN A 398 -28.52 11.35 10.35
C GLN A 398 -29.79 10.91 11.11
N GLY A 399 -30.66 11.89 11.38
CA GLY A 399 -31.89 11.80 12.13
C GLY A 399 -32.98 11.12 11.32
N SER A 400 -32.94 9.79 11.32
CA SER A 400 -33.98 8.89 10.81
C SER A 400 -34.19 8.87 9.29
N ALA A 401 -34.28 7.67 8.73
CA ALA A 401 -34.71 7.47 7.36
C ALA A 401 -36.16 7.93 7.17
N GLY A 402 -36.34 9.09 6.54
CA GLY A 402 -37.64 9.68 6.19
C GLY A 402 -37.54 10.48 4.89
N ASP A 403 -38.21 10.00 3.85
CA ASP A 403 -38.58 10.66 2.59
C ASP A 403 -37.60 11.63 1.92
N SER A 404 -36.91 11.11 0.90
CA SER A 404 -36.95 11.57 -0.51
C SER A 404 -37.00 13.08 -0.85
N ALA A 405 -36.49 13.97 0.00
CA ALA A 405 -36.36 15.38 -0.32
C ALA A 405 -35.35 15.57 -1.46
N SER A 406 -35.77 16.21 -2.56
CA SER A 406 -34.83 16.69 -3.58
C SER A 406 -33.86 17.68 -2.92
N PRO A 407 -32.54 17.60 -3.22
CA PRO A 407 -31.59 18.58 -2.72
C PRO A 407 -31.96 19.99 -3.19
N PRO A 408 -31.78 21.03 -2.36
CA PRO A 408 -32.11 22.38 -2.75
C PRO A 408 -31.23 22.85 -3.92
N TRP A 409 -31.82 23.64 -4.82
CA TRP A 409 -31.29 24.01 -6.13
C TRP A 409 -29.88 24.62 -6.10
N ASN A 410 -29.52 25.24 -4.98
CA ASN A 410 -28.31 25.99 -4.70
C ASN A 410 -27.19 25.19 -4.02
N LEU A 411 -27.35 23.86 -3.86
CA LEU A 411 -26.24 22.94 -3.62
C LEU A 411 -25.72 22.42 -4.97
N LEU A 412 -24.56 22.92 -5.40
CA LEU A 412 -24.04 22.65 -6.74
C LEU A 412 -22.88 21.65 -6.69
N ALA A 413 -23.14 20.41 -7.13
CA ALA A 413 -22.14 19.38 -7.35
C ALA A 413 -21.09 19.86 -8.37
N CYS A 414 -19.87 20.15 -7.93
CA CYS A 414 -18.84 20.75 -8.79
C CYS A 414 -17.60 19.87 -9.02
N GLY A 415 -17.40 18.81 -8.23
CA GLY A 415 -16.18 18.00 -8.32
C GLY A 415 -16.15 16.83 -7.36
N LEU A 416 -14.94 16.32 -7.12
CA LEU A 416 -14.64 15.36 -6.05
C LEU A 416 -13.67 15.96 -5.03
N GLU A 417 -13.88 15.62 -3.77
CA GLU A 417 -12.99 15.91 -2.65
C GLU A 417 -11.75 15.00 -2.69
N ALA A 418 -10.58 15.52 -2.34
CA ALA A 418 -9.30 14.87 -2.63
C ALA A 418 -8.91 13.71 -1.67
N GLU A 419 -9.48 13.62 -0.47
CA GLU A 419 -9.06 12.72 0.61
C GLU A 419 -10.02 11.52 0.84
N GLN A 420 -11.29 11.65 0.46
CA GLN A 420 -12.28 10.56 0.44
C GLN A 420 -12.76 10.22 -0.98
N MET A 421 -12.62 11.12 -1.97
CA MET A 421 -13.32 11.04 -3.25
C MET A 421 -14.85 11.25 -3.12
N ASP A 422 -15.29 11.90 -2.04
CA ASP A 422 -16.69 12.32 -1.83
C ASP A 422 -17.09 13.44 -2.81
N LEU A 423 -18.39 13.69 -2.95
CA LEU A 423 -18.90 14.73 -3.86
C LEU A 423 -18.59 16.14 -3.31
N ALA A 424 -17.79 16.91 -4.05
CA ALA A 424 -17.53 18.31 -3.72
C ALA A 424 -18.72 19.17 -4.14
N ILE A 425 -19.33 19.87 -3.18
CA ILE A 425 -20.56 20.65 -3.37
C ILE A 425 -20.31 22.10 -2.98
N LEU A 426 -20.47 23.01 -3.94
CA LEU A 426 -20.51 24.44 -3.65
C LEU A 426 -21.88 24.79 -3.05
N ASP A 427 -21.87 25.08 -1.75
CA ASP A 427 -23.07 25.48 -1.00
C ASP A 427 -23.36 26.98 -1.17
N LEU A 428 -24.40 27.29 -1.94
CA LEU A 428 -24.94 28.64 -2.13
C LEU A 428 -26.25 28.84 -1.35
N THR A 429 -26.46 28.16 -0.22
CA THR A 429 -27.68 28.28 0.60
C THR A 429 -27.85 29.70 1.14
N HIS A 430 -26.79 30.26 1.72
CA HIS A 430 -26.81 31.58 2.37
C HIS A 430 -25.87 32.62 1.73
N HIS A 431 -24.99 32.20 0.81
CA HIS A 431 -23.88 33.02 0.34
C HIS A 431 -23.75 33.04 -1.19
N HIS A 432 -23.15 34.12 -1.68
CA HIS A 432 -22.63 34.25 -3.04
C HIS A 432 -21.18 33.75 -3.04
N ALA A 433 -20.62 33.38 -4.20
CA ALA A 433 -19.32 32.74 -4.27
C ALA A 433 -18.32 33.44 -5.21
N LEU A 434 -17.03 33.24 -4.94
CA LEU A 434 -15.94 33.59 -5.85
C LEU A 434 -15.33 32.33 -6.49
N VAL A 435 -14.92 32.41 -7.75
CA VAL A 435 -14.12 31.39 -8.45
C VAL A 435 -12.82 32.03 -8.91
N ALA A 436 -11.76 31.89 -8.11
CA ALA A 436 -10.49 32.58 -8.35
C ALA A 436 -9.38 31.61 -8.79
N GLY A 437 -8.43 32.10 -9.58
CA GLY A 437 -7.25 31.34 -9.96
C GLY A 437 -6.51 31.97 -11.15
N PRO A 438 -5.24 31.58 -11.39
CA PRO A 438 -4.45 32.12 -12.50
C PRO A 438 -5.03 31.73 -13.87
N PRO A 439 -4.55 32.32 -14.98
CA PRO A 439 -4.96 31.94 -16.32
C PRO A 439 -4.84 30.43 -16.57
N ARG A 440 -5.83 29.84 -17.27
CA ARG A 440 -5.92 28.40 -17.59
C ARG A 440 -6.08 27.44 -16.39
N SER A 441 -6.30 27.95 -15.18
CA SER A 441 -6.61 27.15 -13.98
C SER A 441 -7.95 26.39 -14.08
N GLY A 442 -8.91 26.88 -14.86
CA GLY A 442 -10.21 26.23 -15.10
C GLY A 442 -11.44 27.04 -14.67
N LYS A 443 -11.31 28.36 -14.41
CA LYS A 443 -12.41 29.24 -13.95
C LYS A 443 -13.67 29.14 -14.82
N SER A 444 -13.56 29.45 -16.12
CA SER A 444 -14.68 29.42 -17.07
C SER A 444 -15.33 28.04 -17.16
N SER A 445 -14.53 26.96 -17.14
CA SER A 445 -15.02 25.58 -17.08
C SER A 445 -15.76 25.27 -15.78
N THR A 446 -15.34 25.87 -14.66
CA THR A 446 -16.01 25.73 -13.36
C THR A 446 -17.37 26.41 -13.37
N LEU A 447 -17.50 27.62 -13.94
CA LEU A 447 -18.79 28.30 -14.07
C LEU A 447 -19.79 27.46 -14.90
N ASN A 448 -19.33 26.89 -16.02
CA ASN A 448 -20.10 25.97 -16.84
C ASN A 448 -20.54 24.71 -16.06
N THR A 449 -19.63 24.09 -15.32
CA THR A 449 -19.93 22.96 -14.43
C THR A 449 -20.98 23.32 -13.38
N LEU A 450 -20.96 24.53 -12.82
CA LEU A 450 -22.00 25.01 -11.89
C LEU A 450 -23.37 25.20 -12.59
N ALA A 451 -23.39 25.64 -13.85
CA ALA A 451 -24.62 25.73 -14.64
C ALA A 451 -25.19 24.34 -15.00
N LEU A 452 -24.33 23.36 -15.31
CA LEU A 452 -24.74 21.96 -15.48
C LEU A 452 -25.26 21.35 -14.17
N ALA A 453 -24.59 21.60 -13.04
CA ALA A 453 -25.03 21.19 -11.72
C ALA A 453 -26.44 21.70 -11.41
N LEU A 454 -26.69 22.99 -11.64
CA LEU A 454 -28.00 23.61 -11.47
C LEU A 454 -29.09 22.96 -12.32
N ARG A 455 -28.79 22.63 -13.58
CA ARG A 455 -29.73 21.94 -14.48
C ARG A 455 -29.96 20.47 -14.12
N SER A 456 -28.96 19.82 -13.50
CA SER A 456 -29.07 18.44 -13.03
C SER A 456 -29.83 18.31 -11.72
N ASN A 457 -29.90 19.38 -10.92
CA ASN A 457 -30.63 19.39 -9.66
C ASN A 457 -32.14 19.22 -9.93
N PRO A 458 -32.78 18.17 -9.38
CA PRO A 458 -34.19 17.90 -9.64
C PRO A 458 -35.06 19.02 -9.07
N ASN A 459 -35.82 19.69 -9.94
CA ASN A 459 -36.65 20.84 -9.58
C ASN A 459 -37.60 20.45 -8.42
N PRO A 460 -37.55 21.12 -7.25
CA PRO A 460 -38.31 20.70 -6.06
C PRO A 460 -39.83 20.67 -6.28
N ASN A 461 -40.33 21.36 -7.30
CA ASN A 461 -41.75 21.42 -7.65
C ASN A 461 -42.16 20.46 -8.81
N SER A 462 -41.24 19.71 -9.43
CA SER A 462 -41.62 18.78 -10.51
C SER A 462 -42.29 17.53 -9.93
N ASN A 463 -43.60 17.37 -10.17
CA ASN A 463 -44.38 16.22 -9.75
C ASN A 463 -43.80 14.93 -10.41
N PRO A 464 -43.36 13.92 -9.64
CA PRO A 464 -42.62 12.77 -10.19
C PRO A 464 -43.47 11.78 -11.01
N ASN A 465 -44.78 11.99 -11.13
CA ASN A 465 -45.68 11.10 -11.86
C ASN A 465 -46.37 11.85 -13.02
N PRO A 466 -45.84 11.79 -14.26
CA PRO A 466 -46.47 12.42 -15.42
C PRO A 466 -47.74 11.63 -15.78
N ASN A 467 -48.91 12.18 -15.47
CA ASN A 467 -50.18 11.57 -15.81
C ASN A 467 -50.35 11.54 -17.34
N PRO A 468 -50.37 10.37 -18.02
CA PRO A 468 -50.23 10.27 -19.47
C PRO A 468 -51.37 10.90 -20.29
N ASN A 469 -52.43 11.36 -19.63
CA ASN A 469 -53.59 12.03 -20.24
C ASN A 469 -53.67 13.55 -19.97
N SER A 470 -52.62 14.20 -19.42
CA SER A 470 -52.65 15.65 -19.20
C SER A 470 -52.43 16.45 -20.50
N ASN A 471 -53.48 17.17 -20.92
CA ASN A 471 -53.50 18.07 -22.09
C ASN A 471 -52.37 19.14 -22.00
N PRO A 472 -51.57 19.41 -23.05
CA PRO A 472 -50.37 20.27 -22.99
C PRO A 472 -50.64 21.79 -22.82
N ALA A 473 -51.80 22.20 -22.32
CA ALA A 473 -52.28 23.58 -22.29
C ALA A 473 -52.67 24.09 -20.88
N SER A 474 -52.03 23.58 -19.83
CA SER A 474 -52.19 24.09 -18.46
C SER A 474 -50.96 24.91 -17.99
N PRO A 475 -51.11 26.19 -17.62
CA PRO A 475 -50.00 27.06 -17.23
C PRO A 475 -49.63 26.87 -15.75
N ALA A 476 -49.04 25.72 -15.41
CA ALA A 476 -48.56 25.44 -14.05
C ALA A 476 -47.34 24.50 -14.03
N ASN A 477 -46.50 24.54 -15.07
CA ASN A 477 -45.20 23.87 -15.03
C ASN A 477 -44.21 24.79 -14.28
N PRO A 478 -43.67 24.41 -13.10
CA PRO A 478 -42.74 25.27 -12.37
C PRO A 478 -41.49 25.50 -13.22
N ALA A 479 -41.07 26.75 -13.36
CA ALA A 479 -39.96 27.13 -14.22
C ALA A 479 -38.69 26.34 -13.85
N SER A 480 -38.00 25.81 -14.86
CA SER A 480 -36.65 25.30 -14.70
C SER A 480 -35.75 26.39 -14.15
N PRO A 481 -34.75 26.07 -13.30
CA PRO A 481 -33.83 27.07 -12.78
C PRO A 481 -33.11 27.78 -13.93
N ALA A 482 -33.02 29.10 -13.84
CA ALA A 482 -32.42 29.96 -14.86
C ALA A 482 -30.92 30.14 -14.58
N SER A 483 -30.08 30.04 -15.62
CA SER A 483 -28.65 30.33 -15.55
C SER A 483 -28.27 31.46 -16.52
N PHE A 484 -27.62 32.50 -16.01
CA PHE A 484 -27.17 33.65 -16.80
C PHE A 484 -25.65 33.79 -16.72
N LEU A 485 -24.98 33.99 -17.84
CA LEU A 485 -23.53 34.26 -17.91
C LEU A 485 -23.26 35.64 -18.51
N LEU A 486 -22.45 36.44 -17.83
CA LEU A 486 -21.84 37.65 -18.36
C LEU A 486 -20.31 37.43 -18.38
N ALA A 487 -19.67 37.48 -19.55
CA ALA A 487 -18.22 37.25 -19.66
C ALA A 487 -17.53 38.46 -20.30
N ALA A 488 -16.42 38.90 -19.71
CA ALA A 488 -15.58 39.97 -20.28
C ALA A 488 -15.12 39.65 -21.71
N HIS A 489 -14.84 38.38 -21.99
CA HIS A 489 -14.20 37.89 -23.22
C HIS A 489 -14.90 36.63 -23.76
N GLY A 490 -14.83 36.45 -25.09
CA GLY A 490 -15.50 35.38 -25.83
C GLY A 490 -14.66 34.12 -25.85
N SER A 491 -14.47 33.48 -24.70
CA SER A 491 -13.69 32.25 -24.64
C SER A 491 -14.44 31.09 -25.33
N SER A 492 -13.70 30.29 -26.11
CA SER A 492 -14.22 29.01 -26.66
C SER A 492 -14.47 27.96 -25.57
N ALA A 493 -14.16 28.26 -24.31
CA ALA A 493 -14.55 27.47 -23.16
C ALA A 493 -15.99 27.73 -22.72
N HIS A 494 -16.67 28.77 -23.19
CA HIS A 494 -18.10 28.98 -22.93
C HIS A 494 -18.95 28.22 -23.93
N ASP A 495 -19.66 27.20 -23.45
CA ASP A 495 -20.69 26.51 -24.22
C ASP A 495 -22.04 27.18 -23.94
N SER A 496 -22.53 27.95 -24.91
CA SER A 496 -23.78 28.71 -24.78
C SER A 496 -25.00 27.82 -24.54
N THR A 497 -24.94 26.53 -24.87
CA THR A 497 -26.06 25.60 -24.64
C THR A 497 -26.34 25.37 -23.15
N GLN A 498 -25.35 25.61 -22.28
CA GLN A 498 -25.42 25.36 -20.82
C GLN A 498 -26.06 26.53 -20.04
N TRP A 499 -26.21 27.68 -20.68
CA TRP A 499 -26.77 28.90 -20.11
C TRP A 499 -28.19 29.14 -20.63
N SER A 500 -29.09 29.68 -19.81
CA SER A 500 -30.42 30.14 -20.26
C SER A 500 -30.29 31.38 -21.15
N ALA A 501 -29.34 32.26 -20.83
CA ALA A 501 -28.82 33.28 -21.73
C ALA A 501 -27.37 33.61 -21.35
N ALA A 502 -26.56 34.01 -22.32
CA ALA A 502 -25.19 34.45 -22.10
C ALA A 502 -24.91 35.71 -22.93
N LEU A 503 -24.27 36.71 -22.30
CA LEU A 503 -23.65 37.84 -22.98
C LEU A 503 -22.12 37.67 -22.89
N LEU A 504 -21.53 37.28 -24.01
CA LEU A 504 -20.09 37.17 -24.20
C LEU A 504 -19.62 38.41 -24.95
N GLU A 505 -18.50 39.01 -24.53
CA GLU A 505 -17.92 40.21 -25.15
C GLU A 505 -18.92 41.39 -25.22
N PRO A 506 -19.40 41.93 -24.07
CA PRO A 506 -20.29 43.09 -24.08
C PRO A 506 -19.61 44.27 -24.81
N PRO A 507 -20.18 44.79 -25.91
CA PRO A 507 -19.52 45.82 -26.70
C PRO A 507 -19.47 47.18 -25.98
N CYS A 508 -20.31 47.38 -24.97
CA CYS A 508 -20.16 48.46 -23.99
C CYS A 508 -20.76 48.07 -22.62
N ALA A 509 -20.45 48.85 -21.58
CA ALA A 509 -21.01 48.65 -20.24
C ALA A 509 -22.54 48.77 -20.18
N ALA A 510 -23.16 49.55 -21.08
CA ALA A 510 -24.62 49.64 -21.15
C ALA A 510 -25.26 48.29 -21.52
N ASP A 511 -24.64 47.50 -22.40
CA ASP A 511 -25.14 46.17 -22.78
C ASP A 511 -25.01 45.17 -21.63
N ALA A 512 -23.88 45.19 -20.91
CA ALA A 512 -23.68 44.41 -19.70
C ALA A 512 -24.77 44.73 -18.65
N ARG A 513 -25.06 46.01 -18.42
CA ARG A 513 -26.11 46.44 -17.48
C ARG A 513 -27.52 46.08 -17.95
N ASN A 514 -27.82 46.23 -19.24
CA ASN A 514 -29.10 45.84 -19.83
C ASN A 514 -29.33 44.32 -19.68
N PHE A 515 -28.28 43.51 -19.86
CA PHE A 515 -28.32 42.07 -19.63
C PHE A 515 -28.58 41.72 -18.16
N LEU A 516 -27.86 42.34 -17.20
CA LEU A 516 -28.08 42.13 -15.77
C LEU A 516 -29.52 42.50 -15.36
N ARG A 517 -30.04 43.64 -15.84
CA ARG A 517 -31.44 44.06 -15.60
C ARG A 517 -32.47 43.11 -16.20
N ALA A 518 -32.18 42.49 -17.35
CA ALA A 518 -33.07 41.49 -17.92
C ALA A 518 -33.25 40.26 -17.00
N THR A 519 -32.23 39.90 -16.22
CA THR A 519 -32.31 38.79 -15.26
C THR A 519 -33.32 39.03 -14.13
N GLU A 520 -33.59 40.29 -13.75
CA GLU A 520 -34.56 40.64 -12.70
C GLU A 520 -35.95 40.07 -12.97
N SER A 521 -36.35 39.94 -14.23
CA SER A 521 -37.64 39.37 -14.62
C SER A 521 -37.80 37.94 -14.08
N SER A 522 -36.74 37.13 -14.14
CA SER A 522 -36.71 35.75 -13.62
C SER A 522 -36.65 35.71 -12.09
N ILE A 523 -35.89 36.62 -11.48
CA ILE A 523 -35.77 36.75 -10.03
C ILE A 523 -37.14 37.13 -9.41
N ARG A 524 -37.83 38.10 -10.02
CA ARG A 524 -39.15 38.58 -9.58
C ARG A 524 -40.27 37.57 -9.82
N SER A 525 -40.12 36.64 -10.78
CA SER A 525 -41.05 35.52 -10.95
C SER A 525 -40.85 34.39 -9.92
N GLY A 526 -39.86 34.51 -9.02
CA GLY A 526 -39.53 33.49 -8.03
C GLY A 526 -38.77 32.28 -8.63
N THR A 527 -38.29 32.39 -9.86
CA THR A 527 -37.52 31.32 -10.51
C THR A 527 -36.12 31.25 -9.87
N PRO A 528 -35.66 30.07 -9.43
CA PRO A 528 -34.31 29.91 -8.92
C PRO A 528 -33.29 30.31 -9.98
N THR A 529 -32.44 31.28 -9.68
CA THR A 529 -31.59 31.98 -10.65
C THR A 529 -30.13 31.95 -10.22
N LEU A 530 -29.25 31.41 -11.08
CA LEU A 530 -27.81 31.51 -10.94
C LEU A 530 -27.27 32.53 -11.95
N ILE A 531 -26.57 33.54 -11.47
CA ILE A 531 -25.86 34.52 -12.30
C ILE A 531 -24.37 34.28 -12.12
N ALA A 532 -23.66 34.06 -13.22
CA ALA A 532 -22.22 33.91 -13.27
C ALA A 532 -21.60 35.08 -14.03
N VAL A 533 -20.48 35.59 -13.52
CA VAL A 533 -19.69 36.64 -14.16
C VAL A 533 -18.27 36.14 -14.34
N ASP A 534 -17.80 35.98 -15.57
CA ASP A 534 -16.42 35.51 -15.85
C ASP A 534 -15.46 36.70 -16.05
N ASP A 535 -14.33 36.65 -15.33
CA ASP A 535 -13.30 37.70 -15.22
C ASP A 535 -13.87 39.09 -14.86
N VAL A 536 -14.50 39.18 -13.68
CA VAL A 536 -15.22 40.37 -13.18
C VAL A 536 -14.35 41.63 -13.11
N CYS A 537 -13.06 41.54 -12.75
CA CYS A 537 -12.19 42.71 -12.67
C CYS A 537 -12.08 43.41 -14.05
N THR A 538 -12.00 42.64 -15.13
CA THR A 538 -11.92 43.18 -16.50
C THR A 538 -13.24 43.82 -16.95
N LEU A 539 -14.39 43.38 -16.43
CA LEU A 539 -15.67 44.07 -16.64
C LEU A 539 -15.77 45.38 -15.85
N LEU A 540 -15.19 45.44 -14.64
CA LEU A 540 -15.15 46.67 -13.84
C LEU A 540 -14.14 47.70 -14.37
N GLU A 541 -13.15 47.27 -15.14
CA GLU A 541 -12.20 48.14 -15.87
C GLU A 541 -12.80 48.78 -17.14
N LEU A 542 -14.01 48.41 -17.55
CA LEU A 542 -14.70 49.04 -18.68
C LEU A 542 -15.10 50.50 -18.35
N PRO A 543 -15.22 51.38 -19.37
CA PRO A 543 -15.88 52.68 -19.21
C PRO A 543 -17.30 52.47 -18.65
N ASP A 544 -17.68 53.24 -17.62
CA ASP A 544 -18.92 53.05 -16.83
C ASP A 544 -19.01 51.71 -16.05
N GLY A 545 -17.85 51.17 -15.62
CA GLY A 545 -17.75 49.97 -14.77
C GLY A 545 -18.36 50.11 -13.37
N GLU A 546 -18.33 51.31 -12.76
CA GLU A 546 -19.00 51.59 -11.47
C GLU A 546 -20.50 51.29 -11.53
N GLN A 547 -21.14 51.60 -12.66
CA GLN A 547 -22.56 51.32 -12.88
C GLN A 547 -22.82 49.83 -13.17
N ILE A 548 -21.82 49.03 -13.56
CA ILE A 548 -21.93 47.54 -13.57
C ILE A 548 -21.86 47.02 -12.13
N GLU A 549 -20.92 47.52 -11.33
CA GLU A 549 -20.77 47.14 -9.92
C GLU A 549 -22.06 47.40 -9.13
N ALA A 550 -22.70 48.56 -9.34
CA ALA A 550 -23.95 48.91 -8.68
C ALA A 550 -25.11 47.92 -8.98
N GLU A 551 -25.25 47.43 -10.22
CA GLU A 551 -26.29 46.46 -10.58
C GLU A 551 -25.97 45.08 -10.00
N LEU A 552 -24.68 44.68 -9.97
CA LEU A 552 -24.24 43.44 -9.31
C LEU A 552 -24.44 43.49 -7.78
N ALA A 553 -24.18 44.63 -7.14
CA ALA A 553 -24.44 44.84 -5.72
C ALA A 553 -25.95 44.77 -5.38
N GLU A 554 -26.80 45.27 -6.28
CA GLU A 554 -28.26 45.12 -6.14
C GLU A 554 -28.70 43.65 -6.26
N LEU A 555 -28.12 42.87 -7.18
CA LEU A 555 -28.37 41.43 -7.29
C LEU A 555 -27.93 40.66 -6.03
N VAL A 556 -26.81 41.05 -5.39
CA VAL A 556 -26.40 40.52 -4.08
C VAL A 556 -27.39 40.90 -2.98
N ARG A 557 -27.96 42.12 -3.00
CA ARG A 557 -29.01 42.54 -2.06
C ARG A 557 -30.29 41.72 -2.25
N LEU A 558 -30.71 41.50 -3.49
CA LEU A 558 -31.89 40.70 -3.85
C LEU A 558 -31.74 39.23 -3.42
N GLY A 559 -30.52 38.67 -3.45
CA GLY A 559 -30.23 37.31 -2.98
C GLY A 559 -30.61 37.04 -1.51
N ARG A 560 -30.78 38.08 -0.68
CA ARG A 560 -31.24 37.93 0.71
C ARG A 560 -32.71 37.56 0.85
N THR A 561 -33.54 37.87 -0.16
CA THR A 561 -35.00 37.68 -0.12
C THR A 561 -35.57 36.89 -1.30
N HIS A 562 -34.82 36.77 -2.40
CA HIS A 562 -35.19 36.05 -3.61
C HIS A 562 -34.23 34.87 -3.85
N PRO A 563 -34.63 33.82 -4.58
CA PRO A 563 -33.79 32.69 -4.91
C PRO A 563 -32.80 33.03 -6.04
N VAL A 564 -31.94 34.04 -5.83
CA VAL A 564 -30.87 34.41 -6.76
C VAL A 564 -29.50 34.26 -6.10
N ARG A 565 -28.56 33.62 -6.80
CA ARG A 565 -27.17 33.48 -6.35
C ARG A 565 -26.21 33.98 -7.43
N LEU A 566 -25.11 34.57 -6.98
CA LEU A 566 -24.11 35.22 -7.82
C LEU A 566 -22.79 34.50 -7.63
N VAL A 567 -22.11 34.20 -8.74
CA VAL A 567 -20.77 33.61 -8.75
C VAL A 567 -19.87 34.48 -9.61
N LEU A 568 -18.91 35.15 -9.00
CA LEU A 568 -17.94 35.99 -9.72
C LEU A 568 -16.64 35.22 -9.91
N SER A 569 -16.07 35.23 -11.11
CA SER A 569 -14.76 34.69 -11.42
C SER A 569 -13.74 35.80 -11.63
N GLY A 570 -12.46 35.51 -11.41
CA GLY A 570 -11.38 36.42 -11.74
C GLY A 570 -10.00 35.84 -11.48
N ASP A 571 -8.97 36.54 -11.96
CA ASP A 571 -7.61 36.26 -11.51
C ASP A 571 -7.47 36.49 -9.99
N VAL A 572 -6.72 35.62 -9.32
CA VAL A 572 -6.61 35.62 -7.85
C VAL A 572 -5.85 36.83 -7.32
N ASP A 573 -4.80 37.29 -8.02
CA ASP A 573 -4.04 38.49 -7.66
C ASP A 573 -4.89 39.76 -7.90
N SER A 574 -5.62 39.81 -9.01
CA SER A 574 -6.52 40.93 -9.32
C SER A 574 -7.68 41.05 -8.32
N LEU A 575 -8.28 39.91 -7.92
CA LEU A 575 -9.33 39.89 -6.89
C LEU A 575 -8.81 40.25 -5.48
N LEU A 576 -7.56 39.89 -5.17
CA LEU A 576 -6.92 40.27 -3.90
C LEU A 576 -6.65 41.77 -3.79
N ARG A 577 -6.26 42.41 -4.90
CA ARG A 577 -5.89 43.85 -4.99
C ARG A 577 -7.05 44.77 -5.32
N SER A 578 -8.22 44.24 -5.65
CA SER A 578 -9.40 45.04 -5.99
C SER A 578 -9.93 45.84 -4.80
N TYR A 579 -10.30 47.09 -5.06
CA TYR A 579 -10.92 48.01 -4.10
C TYR A 579 -12.46 48.04 -4.19
N SER A 580 -13.05 47.14 -4.98
CA SER A 580 -14.50 47.01 -5.13
C SER A 580 -15.17 46.56 -3.82
N ASP A 581 -16.18 47.32 -3.38
CA ASP A 581 -17.00 47.00 -2.21
C ASP A 581 -17.80 45.70 -2.42
N LEU A 582 -18.25 45.44 -3.65
CA LEU A 582 -18.87 44.18 -4.05
C LEU A 582 -17.94 42.98 -3.81
N ILE A 583 -16.69 43.08 -4.30
CA ILE A 583 -15.70 42.01 -4.13
C ILE A 583 -15.34 41.85 -2.65
N ALA A 584 -15.17 42.94 -1.89
CA ALA A 584 -14.96 42.88 -0.44
C ALA A 584 -16.11 42.17 0.30
N GLN A 585 -17.36 42.46 -0.07
CA GLN A 585 -18.53 41.79 0.49
C GLN A 585 -18.52 40.28 0.19
N LEU A 586 -18.22 39.86 -1.05
CA LEU A 586 -18.14 38.44 -1.38
C LEU A 586 -16.97 37.73 -0.69
N ARG A 587 -15.80 38.39 -0.55
CA ARG A 587 -14.67 37.86 0.22
C ARG A 587 -15.05 37.59 1.68
N SER A 588 -15.83 38.47 2.31
CA SER A 588 -16.32 38.27 3.68
C SER A 588 -17.27 37.07 3.85
N SER A 589 -17.88 36.56 2.77
CA SER A 589 -18.76 35.40 2.83
C SER A 589 -18.02 34.06 2.95
N ARG A 590 -16.69 34.05 2.76
CA ARG A 590 -15.81 32.87 2.84
C ARG A 590 -16.31 31.67 2.02
N THR A 591 -16.99 31.92 0.91
CA THR A 591 -17.60 30.89 0.07
C THR A 591 -17.02 30.98 -1.35
N GLY A 592 -16.49 29.90 -1.89
CA GLY A 592 -15.90 29.93 -3.23
C GLY A 592 -15.00 28.75 -3.60
N ILE A 593 -14.37 28.85 -4.76
CA ILE A 593 -13.44 27.87 -5.32
C ILE A 593 -12.13 28.59 -5.69
N LEU A 594 -10.99 28.10 -5.22
CA LEU A 594 -9.66 28.65 -5.47
C LEU A 594 -8.83 27.63 -6.26
N LEU A 595 -8.67 27.84 -7.57
CA LEU A 595 -8.03 26.91 -8.50
C LEU A 595 -6.55 27.24 -8.71
N GLY A 596 -5.67 26.23 -8.66
CA GLY A 596 -4.24 26.41 -8.98
C GLY A 596 -3.54 27.52 -8.17
N VAL A 597 -3.93 27.72 -6.92
CA VAL A 597 -3.46 28.80 -6.05
C VAL A 597 -2.32 28.38 -5.14
N ASP A 598 -1.49 29.35 -4.73
CA ASP A 598 -0.53 29.21 -3.64
C ASP A 598 -1.27 29.19 -2.28
N PRO A 599 -1.16 28.09 -1.48
CA PRO A 599 -1.79 28.00 -0.17
C PRO A 599 -1.41 29.11 0.82
N ASP A 600 -0.14 29.53 0.83
CA ASP A 600 0.41 30.44 1.84
C ASP A 600 -0.07 31.89 1.62
N HIS A 601 -0.29 32.28 0.35
CA HIS A 601 -0.66 33.65 -0.02
C HIS A 601 -2.15 33.82 -0.36
N HIS A 602 -2.75 32.90 -1.11
CA HIS A 602 -4.06 33.13 -1.73
C HIS A 602 -5.25 32.74 -0.84
N GLY A 603 -5.03 32.01 0.27
CA GLY A 603 -6.08 31.78 1.28
C GLY A 603 -6.67 33.08 1.85
N ALA A 604 -5.86 34.16 1.86
CA ALA A 604 -6.26 35.50 2.27
C ALA A 604 -7.38 36.12 1.41
N LEU A 605 -7.67 35.59 0.21
CA LEU A 605 -8.78 36.08 -0.62
C LEU A 605 -10.12 35.84 0.07
N LEU A 606 -10.35 34.63 0.57
CA LEU A 606 -11.57 34.20 1.26
C LEU A 606 -11.40 34.14 2.79
N HIS A 607 -10.41 34.87 3.33
CA HIS A 607 -10.09 34.93 4.76
C HIS A 607 -9.97 33.55 5.44
N CYS A 608 -9.33 32.61 4.74
CA CYS A 608 -9.15 31.22 5.16
C CYS A 608 -7.65 30.85 5.16
N SER A 609 -7.28 29.82 5.92
CA SER A 609 -5.97 29.18 5.83
C SER A 609 -6.13 27.93 4.96
N LEU A 610 -5.26 27.76 3.97
CA LEU A 610 -5.23 26.58 3.11
C LEU A 610 -4.10 25.66 3.60
N GLU A 611 -4.33 24.35 3.67
CA GLU A 611 -3.25 23.43 4.03
C GLU A 611 -2.24 23.32 2.88
N VAL A 612 -0.95 23.25 3.18
CA VAL A 612 0.06 22.92 2.16
C VAL A 612 -0.04 21.44 1.83
N ARG A 613 -0.65 21.12 0.68
CA ARG A 613 -0.81 19.75 0.15
C ARG A 613 0.16 19.53 -1.00
N SER A 614 1.46 19.42 -0.68
CA SER A 614 2.55 19.31 -1.68
C SER A 614 2.50 18.03 -2.52
N GLU A 615 1.72 17.04 -2.11
CA GLU A 615 1.44 15.81 -2.84
C GLU A 615 0.45 15.98 -4.02
N LEU A 616 -0.34 17.06 -4.02
CA LEU A 616 -1.34 17.31 -5.06
C LEU A 616 -0.69 17.98 -6.28
N LEU A 617 -0.40 17.18 -7.31
CA LEU A 617 0.14 17.67 -8.57
C LEU A 617 -0.77 18.74 -9.20
N PRO A 618 -0.24 19.90 -9.62
CA PRO A 618 -1.04 20.96 -10.21
C PRO A 618 -1.60 20.54 -11.57
N CYS A 619 -2.93 20.63 -11.72
CA CYS A 619 -3.63 20.42 -12.98
C CYS A 619 -4.92 21.27 -13.04
N THR A 620 -5.46 21.47 -14.25
CA THR A 620 -6.69 22.25 -14.46
C THR A 620 -7.85 21.67 -13.65
N GLY A 621 -8.59 22.55 -12.97
CA GLY A 621 -9.68 22.19 -12.06
C GLY A 621 -9.22 21.72 -10.68
N ARG A 622 -7.92 21.56 -10.42
CA ARG A 622 -7.44 21.27 -9.06
C ARG A 622 -7.36 22.54 -8.22
N GLY A 623 -7.82 22.47 -6.98
CA GLY A 623 -7.88 23.62 -6.11
C GLY A 623 -8.51 23.34 -4.76
N TRP A 624 -9.11 24.38 -4.19
CA TRP A 624 -9.77 24.37 -2.89
C TRP A 624 -11.22 24.79 -3.02
N LEU A 625 -12.13 23.99 -2.49
CA LEU A 625 -13.50 24.39 -2.22
C LEU A 625 -13.55 24.99 -0.81
N VAL A 626 -13.89 26.26 -0.71
CA VAL A 626 -13.90 27.04 0.53
C VAL A 626 -15.35 27.30 0.94
N SER A 627 -15.65 26.97 2.18
CA SER A 627 -16.90 27.25 2.88
C SER A 627 -16.60 28.04 4.17
N PRO A 628 -17.59 28.68 4.80
CA PRO A 628 -17.39 29.40 6.06
C PRO A 628 -16.78 28.56 7.19
N ALA A 629 -16.99 27.24 7.17
CA ALA A 629 -16.50 26.30 8.17
C ALA A 629 -15.11 25.70 7.84
N ALA A 630 -14.84 25.39 6.57
CA ALA A 630 -13.58 24.74 6.15
C ALA A 630 -13.21 25.00 4.69
N ALA A 631 -11.92 24.91 4.40
CA ALA A 631 -11.39 24.78 3.04
C ALA A 631 -10.97 23.32 2.80
N THR A 632 -11.37 22.74 1.67
CA THR A 632 -11.10 21.33 1.34
C THR A 632 -10.50 21.22 -0.05
N ALA A 633 -9.46 20.39 -0.21
CA ALA A 633 -8.83 20.17 -1.51
C ALA A 633 -9.77 19.39 -2.44
N VAL A 634 -9.88 19.81 -3.70
CA VAL A 634 -10.84 19.26 -4.67
C VAL A 634 -10.24 19.13 -6.08
N GLN A 635 -10.80 18.20 -6.84
CA GLN A 635 -10.77 18.21 -8.30
C GLN A 635 -12.15 18.62 -8.81
N ILE A 636 -12.25 19.82 -9.38
CA ILE A 636 -13.43 20.29 -10.10
C ILE A 636 -13.59 19.52 -11.42
N ALA A 637 -14.84 19.18 -11.73
CA ALA A 637 -15.22 18.57 -12.99
C ALA A 637 -15.24 19.61 -14.13
N HIS A 638 -14.91 19.19 -15.35
CA HIS A 638 -15.20 19.95 -16.57
C HIS A 638 -16.55 19.52 -17.15
N PRO A 639 -17.26 20.40 -17.86
CA PRO A 639 -18.52 20.07 -18.55
C PRO A 639 -18.39 18.85 -19.48
#